data_AF-A0A150XNL4-F1
#
_entry.id   AF-A0A150XNL4-F1
#
_cell.length_a   1.000
_cell.length_b   1.000
_cell.length_c   1.000
_cell.angle_alpha   90.00
_cell.angle_beta   90.00
_cell.angle_gamma   90.00
#
_symmetry.space_group_name_H-M   'P 1'
#
loop_
_entity.id
_entity.type
_entity.pdbx_description
1 polymer ?
#
loop_
_entity_poly.entity_id
_entity_poly.type
_entity_poly.pdbx_seq_one_letter_code
_entity_poly.pdbx_strand_id
1 'polypeptide(L)'
;MRRNRLILLLLFFSAGASLWAQSPVLPDSVLEKKKEGVKEIISALEYYLNVIGAERTAVSEKEVIISNSYAKLFVDPKVQVEDDLEEKRSTPIFKDIQAYLKDIDFFFKNVVFDFEITEILVQTKEDGTPFYKAEIIRNLQGTSLSGEPVNSSQKRFIELNLDPRKSELKIASIYTNKLSKDKQLREWWSLLTFGWKQVFKDKINFQGDSMSSQDLVRLASIDSLDLSGNDLVLNLDPIYQLTNLKYLKISNTWINDLKPLRSINTLKSLDVSNSSVFDLQYLKYHNEIESLNLTNCHVEDFSLLKSFEKLKKLNLSRIKQIDLSFISNLTSLEELNLSEAAQTVTIDFSKLSKLKKLDLSASDIIGLNGFQSASALQELNLELTNVSDLTPLSALAQLKTVNITNTKVESLQPLAQVKSLTKIYCDNAPLDEASTEAYVEANPRVLVVRNTKQLEQWWGGMSDMWKGVLTKYMDMPNPDNEDLIQLLRIDSLNLEGAGIITLAPLAQLKKIAHLNLNSNPLKNLQGLESLERLETLTLNNTAVADLSPLANLSNLRHIEAENTKVKNITDLGRLTMLKYLSLEGSNVDKTAVSLLLDKKEDLTVIFQTKALNAWWGILSEPIKRAFKENVVMAAQPTAKQLHQLVSLEKLNIQGSSITSLAELSEFYRLKELSLNRLGMKDLNSLPDLKALEALSFTEMPVADLLSVLKFNNLKSLNFSNTAIDDLRPLTTMTKLERINCSGTNVKRFTGLEGLSNLKWIDCSNTKVFKFDRLTELKKLETVICFNTSLRSNDIEKLKSALPNVEVVFY
;
A
#
# COMPACT_ATOMS: atom_id res chain seq x y z
N MET A 1 48.16 -6.53 6.54
CA MET A 1 48.20 -6.31 8.00
C MET A 1 46.91 -6.83 8.61
N ARG A 2 47.05 -7.66 9.66
CA ARG A 2 45.99 -8.37 10.38
C ARG A 2 45.24 -7.45 11.35
N ARG A 3 43.91 -7.64 11.51
CA ARG A 3 43.12 -7.41 12.75
C ARG A 3 41.67 -7.86 12.52
N ASN A 4 41.25 -9.03 13.00
CA ASN A 4 40.64 -9.34 14.31
C ASN A 4 39.28 -8.67 14.59
N ARG A 5 38.20 -9.47 14.59
CA ARG A 5 37.05 -9.48 15.54
C ARG A 5 36.43 -10.90 15.50
N LEU A 6 36.81 -11.76 16.44
CA LEU A 6 36.03 -12.20 17.61
C LEU A 6 34.78 -13.05 17.28
N ILE A 7 34.92 -14.38 17.36
CA ILE A 7 33.86 -15.30 17.78
C ILE A 7 34.37 -15.98 19.06
N LEU A 8 33.63 -15.78 20.14
CA LEU A 8 33.88 -16.35 21.47
C LEU A 8 33.48 -17.83 21.44
N LEU A 9 34.46 -18.72 21.43
CA LEU A 9 34.29 -20.13 21.76
C LEU A 9 34.78 -20.31 23.20
N LEU A 10 33.84 -20.36 24.15
CA LEU A 10 34.10 -20.71 25.54
C LEU A 10 34.47 -22.18 25.63
N LEU A 11 35.77 -22.45 25.59
CA LEU A 11 36.38 -23.68 26.10
C LEU A 11 36.37 -23.59 27.63
N PHE A 12 35.35 -24.14 28.27
CA PHE A 12 35.46 -24.54 29.68
C PHE A 12 36.23 -25.87 29.73
N PHE A 13 37.54 -25.76 29.91
CA PHE A 13 38.40 -26.82 30.38
C PHE A 13 38.04 -27.09 31.86
N SER A 14 37.11 -28.00 32.12
CA SER A 14 37.03 -28.64 33.43
C SER A 14 37.97 -29.86 33.41
N ALA A 15 39.15 -29.70 34.02
CA ALA A 15 39.97 -30.81 34.47
C ALA A 15 39.20 -31.56 35.58
N GLY A 16 38.25 -32.40 35.19
CA GLY A 16 37.70 -33.45 36.03
C GLY A 16 38.52 -34.69 35.81
N ALA A 17 39.31 -35.10 36.81
CA ALA A 17 39.94 -36.39 36.82
C ALA A 17 38.88 -37.47 36.56
N SER A 18 38.99 -38.16 35.42
CA SER A 18 38.20 -39.34 35.11
C SER A 18 38.65 -40.48 36.02
N LEU A 19 38.08 -40.52 37.21
CA LEU A 19 37.87 -41.77 37.93
C LEU A 19 37.03 -42.64 36.99
N TRP A 20 37.66 -43.64 36.38
CA TRP A 20 36.99 -44.73 35.70
C TRP A 20 36.09 -45.43 36.73
N ALA A 21 34.84 -45.01 36.84
CA ALA A 21 33.83 -45.78 37.55
C ALA A 21 33.62 -47.05 36.73
N GLN A 22 34.29 -48.14 37.11
CA GLN A 22 33.91 -49.47 36.65
C GLN A 22 32.43 -49.66 36.94
N SER A 23 31.65 -50.05 35.93
CA SER A 23 30.28 -50.51 36.13
C SER A 23 30.29 -51.55 37.25
N PRO A 24 29.45 -51.41 38.30
CA PRO A 24 29.45 -52.35 39.41
C PRO A 24 29.18 -53.75 38.87
N VAL A 25 30.13 -54.67 39.10
CA VAL A 25 29.95 -56.09 38.77
C VAL A 25 28.83 -56.62 39.66
N LEU A 26 27.67 -56.88 39.07
CA LEU A 26 26.52 -57.43 39.78
C LEU A 26 26.82 -58.89 40.15
N PRO A 27 26.53 -59.35 41.38
CA PRO A 27 26.70 -60.75 41.75
C PRO A 27 25.87 -61.69 40.88
N ASP A 28 26.39 -62.88 40.56
CA ASP A 28 25.69 -63.90 39.76
C ASP A 28 24.28 -64.23 40.30
N SER A 29 24.11 -64.21 41.63
CA SER A 29 22.81 -64.43 42.28
C SER A 29 21.75 -63.36 41.97
N VAL A 30 22.18 -62.12 41.69
CA VAL A 30 21.31 -61.02 41.25
C VAL A 30 20.99 -61.18 39.77
N LEU A 31 21.99 -61.57 38.97
CA LEU A 31 21.82 -61.80 37.54
C LEU A 31 20.86 -62.95 37.24
N GLU A 32 20.92 -64.03 38.02
CA GLU A 32 20.00 -65.17 37.92
C GLU A 32 18.57 -64.81 38.32
N LYS A 33 18.37 -64.05 39.42
CA LYS A 33 17.04 -63.59 39.83
C LYS A 33 16.36 -62.70 38.76
N LYS A 34 17.14 -61.96 37.99
CA LYS A 34 16.64 -61.07 36.94
C LYS A 34 16.18 -61.82 35.68
N LYS A 35 16.46 -63.12 35.53
CA LYS A 35 15.87 -63.94 34.45
C LYS A 35 14.34 -64.01 34.52
N GLU A 36 13.75 -63.91 35.71
CA GLU A 36 12.28 -63.86 35.84
C GLU A 36 11.70 -62.56 35.26
N GLY A 37 12.36 -61.42 35.50
CA GLY A 37 11.99 -60.15 34.88
C GLY A 37 12.14 -60.14 33.35
N VAL A 38 13.06 -60.95 32.80
CA VAL A 38 13.15 -61.17 31.34
C VAL A 38 11.90 -61.87 30.83
N LYS A 39 11.40 -62.91 31.52
CA LYS A 39 10.15 -63.59 31.14
C LYS A 39 8.96 -62.64 31.21
N GLU A 40 8.83 -61.85 32.27
CA GLU A 40 7.75 -60.86 32.42
C GLU A 40 7.73 -59.85 31.25
N ILE A 41 8.89 -59.36 30.82
CA ILE A 41 9.00 -58.45 29.67
C ILE A 41 8.62 -59.14 28.37
N ILE A 42 9.02 -60.39 28.17
CA ILE A 42 8.67 -61.17 26.97
C ILE A 42 7.16 -61.46 26.93
N SER A 43 6.54 -61.83 28.06
CA SER A 43 5.10 -61.99 28.16
C SER A 43 4.35 -60.67 27.97
N ALA A 44 4.89 -59.54 28.46
CA ALA A 44 4.31 -58.23 28.21
C ALA A 44 4.42 -57.82 26.73
N LEU A 45 5.53 -58.16 26.06
CA LEU A 45 5.68 -57.99 24.62
C LEU A 45 4.62 -58.79 23.87
N GLU A 46 4.52 -60.09 24.13
CA GLU A 46 3.51 -60.97 23.52
C GLU A 46 2.09 -60.39 23.71
N TYR A 47 1.76 -59.95 24.92
CA TYR A 47 0.49 -59.29 25.21
C TYR A 47 0.27 -58.04 24.35
N TYR A 48 1.27 -57.16 24.21
CA TYR A 48 1.16 -55.98 23.34
C TYR A 48 0.95 -56.36 21.87
N LEU A 49 1.69 -57.34 21.35
CA LEU A 49 1.52 -57.79 19.97
C LEU A 49 0.12 -58.36 19.74
N ASN A 50 -0.42 -59.12 20.70
CA ASN A 50 -1.76 -59.69 20.65
C ASN A 50 -2.87 -58.66 20.76
N VAL A 51 -2.70 -57.61 21.57
CA VAL A 51 -3.67 -56.51 21.65
C VAL A 51 -3.73 -55.75 20.32
N ILE A 52 -2.57 -55.46 19.71
CA ILE A 52 -2.51 -54.82 18.39
C ILE A 52 -3.09 -55.75 17.30
N GLY A 53 -2.74 -57.03 17.35
CA GLY A 53 -3.17 -58.04 16.39
C GLY A 53 -4.64 -58.44 16.47
N ALA A 54 -5.34 -58.12 17.56
CA ALA A 54 -6.74 -58.49 17.73
C ALA A 54 -7.68 -57.57 16.91
N GLU A 55 -8.60 -58.19 16.17
CA GLU A 55 -9.61 -57.49 15.37
C GLU A 55 -10.53 -56.60 16.22
N ARG A 56 -10.85 -57.05 17.44
CA ARG A 56 -11.77 -56.36 18.36
C ARG A 56 -11.19 -55.12 19.05
N THR A 57 -9.88 -54.90 18.98
CA THR A 57 -9.22 -53.79 19.67
C THR A 57 -9.44 -52.50 18.91
N ALA A 58 -9.88 -51.44 19.60
CA ALA A 58 -10.11 -50.14 18.96
C ALA A 58 -8.80 -49.53 18.43
N VAL A 59 -8.87 -48.82 17.30
CA VAL A 59 -7.68 -48.19 16.68
C VAL A 59 -6.94 -47.27 17.65
N SER A 60 -7.67 -46.51 18.48
CA SER A 60 -7.09 -45.64 19.50
C SER A 60 -6.33 -46.40 20.58
N GLU A 61 -6.76 -47.61 20.95
CA GLU A 61 -6.05 -48.46 21.90
C GLU A 61 -4.76 -49.01 21.28
N LYS A 62 -4.82 -49.49 20.03
CA LYS A 62 -3.64 -49.92 19.27
C LYS A 62 -2.61 -48.79 19.16
N GLU A 63 -3.09 -47.58 18.85
CA GLU A 63 -2.28 -46.37 18.76
C GLU A 63 -1.54 -46.05 20.07
N VAL A 64 -2.23 -46.14 21.22
CA VAL A 64 -1.59 -45.91 22.53
C VAL A 64 -0.43 -46.87 22.77
N ILE A 65 -0.51 -48.11 22.27
CA ILE A 65 0.59 -49.07 22.37
C ILE A 65 1.73 -48.68 21.44
N ILE A 66 1.43 -48.46 20.16
CA ILE A 66 2.38 -48.14 19.08
C ILE A 66 3.15 -46.84 19.36
N SER A 67 2.47 -45.82 19.88
CA SER A 67 3.04 -44.47 20.03
C SER A 67 3.62 -44.20 21.41
N ASN A 68 3.12 -44.86 22.47
CA ASN A 68 3.50 -44.52 23.84
C ASN A 68 3.91 -45.75 24.67
N SER A 69 3.06 -46.78 24.73
CA SER A 69 3.24 -47.85 25.74
C SER A 69 4.43 -48.77 25.44
N TYR A 70 4.85 -48.89 24.17
CA TYR A 70 6.05 -49.65 23.80
C TYR A 70 7.31 -49.13 24.52
N ALA A 71 7.39 -47.83 24.83
CA ALA A 71 8.54 -47.24 25.51
C ALA A 71 8.77 -47.84 26.92
N LYS A 72 7.79 -48.55 27.50
CA LYS A 72 7.95 -49.31 28.74
C LYS A 72 8.80 -50.57 28.56
N LEU A 73 8.76 -51.19 27.38
CA LEU A 73 9.45 -52.46 27.10
C LEU A 73 10.77 -52.28 26.36
N PHE A 74 10.90 -51.23 25.55
CA PHE A 74 12.03 -51.04 24.63
C PHE A 74 12.97 -49.93 25.07
N VAL A 75 14.27 -50.09 24.81
CA VAL A 75 15.31 -49.11 25.20
C VAL A 75 15.04 -47.73 24.62
N ASP A 76 14.67 -47.68 23.33
CA ASP A 76 14.29 -46.46 22.63
C ASP A 76 13.45 -46.79 21.37
N PRO A 77 12.89 -45.80 20.64
CA PRO A 77 12.09 -46.02 19.44
C PRO A 77 12.84 -46.67 18.28
N LYS A 78 14.18 -46.59 18.24
CA LYS A 78 15.05 -47.09 17.16
C LYS A 78 15.54 -48.51 17.39
N VAL A 79 15.05 -49.20 18.43
CA VAL A 79 15.32 -50.62 18.65
C VAL A 79 14.97 -51.40 17.38
N GLN A 80 15.96 -52.14 16.89
CA GLN A 80 15.82 -52.92 15.67
C GLN A 80 15.09 -54.24 15.95
N VAL A 81 14.02 -54.46 15.20
CA VAL A 81 13.25 -55.70 15.16
C VAL A 81 13.34 -56.28 13.76
N GLU A 82 13.78 -57.53 13.65
CA GLU A 82 13.73 -58.29 12.42
C GLU A 82 12.26 -58.52 12.02
N ASP A 83 11.87 -58.00 10.86
CA ASP A 83 10.52 -58.17 10.32
C ASP A 83 10.29 -59.62 9.93
N ASP A 84 9.33 -60.24 10.62
CA ASP A 84 9.01 -61.64 10.53
C ASP A 84 7.52 -61.94 10.36
N LEU A 85 6.75 -60.91 10.00
CA LEU A 85 5.32 -61.00 9.81
C LEU A 85 4.95 -61.64 8.46
N GLU A 86 5.91 -61.78 7.55
CA GLU A 86 5.72 -62.31 6.20
C GLU A 86 6.62 -63.52 5.95
N GLU A 87 6.02 -64.66 5.61
CA GLU A 87 6.70 -65.96 5.55
C GLU A 87 7.65 -66.12 4.34
N LYS A 88 7.40 -65.42 3.23
CA LYS A 88 8.09 -65.60 1.93
C LYS A 88 9.08 -64.49 1.58
N ARG A 89 9.75 -63.89 2.56
CA ARG A 89 10.72 -62.82 2.26
C ARG A 89 12.11 -63.39 1.95
N SER A 90 12.70 -62.96 0.83
CA SER A 90 14.03 -63.38 0.40
C SER A 90 15.18 -62.74 1.19
N THR A 91 14.91 -61.62 1.89
CA THR A 91 15.92 -60.84 2.61
C THR A 91 15.38 -60.37 3.97
N PRO A 92 16.11 -60.57 5.09
CA PRO A 92 15.74 -60.01 6.38
C PRO A 92 15.72 -58.48 6.35
N ILE A 93 14.65 -57.86 6.86
CA ILE A 93 14.52 -56.40 6.98
C ILE A 93 14.44 -56.06 8.46
N PHE A 94 15.31 -55.16 8.94
CA PHE A 94 15.19 -54.63 10.30
C PHE A 94 14.42 -53.32 10.27
N LYS A 95 13.40 -53.24 11.13
CA LYS A 95 12.56 -52.07 11.33
C LYS A 95 12.80 -51.49 12.71
N ASP A 96 12.48 -50.22 12.87
CA ASP A 96 12.29 -49.69 14.21
C ASP A 96 11.06 -50.33 14.86
N ILE A 97 11.01 -50.32 16.19
CA ILE A 97 9.94 -51.04 16.91
C ILE A 97 8.55 -50.48 16.57
N GLN A 98 8.41 -49.17 16.38
CA GLN A 98 7.10 -48.58 16.10
C GLN A 98 6.58 -49.03 14.72
N ALA A 99 7.44 -49.07 13.71
CA ALA A 99 7.13 -49.59 12.39
C ALA A 99 6.72 -51.07 12.45
N TYR A 100 7.47 -51.90 13.20
CA TYR A 100 7.11 -53.31 13.41
C TYR A 100 5.72 -53.47 14.06
N LEU A 101 5.43 -52.71 15.11
CA LEU A 101 4.14 -52.75 15.80
C LEU A 101 2.99 -52.31 14.88
N LYS A 102 3.18 -51.27 14.05
CA LYS A 102 2.18 -50.85 13.06
C LYS A 102 1.90 -51.93 12.03
N ASP A 103 2.94 -52.61 11.56
CA ASP A 103 2.80 -53.63 10.55
C ASP A 103 1.89 -54.77 11.00
N ILE A 104 1.83 -55.08 12.30
CA ILE A 104 0.87 -56.08 12.81
C ILE A 104 -0.57 -55.70 12.45
N ASP A 105 -0.96 -54.43 12.60
CA ASP A 105 -2.29 -53.94 12.23
C ASP A 105 -2.48 -53.79 10.71
N PHE A 106 -1.39 -53.57 9.94
CA PHE A 106 -1.44 -53.44 8.48
C PHE A 106 -1.33 -54.76 7.71
N PHE A 107 -0.88 -55.86 8.34
CA PHE A 107 -0.73 -57.15 7.66
C PHE A 107 -1.88 -58.11 7.99
N PHE A 108 -2.47 -58.00 9.17
CA PHE A 108 -3.42 -58.98 9.68
C PHE A 108 -4.77 -58.36 9.97
N LYS A 109 -5.83 -59.10 9.61
CA LYS A 109 -7.17 -58.84 10.12
C LYS A 109 -7.27 -59.24 11.59
N ASN A 110 -6.70 -60.40 11.93
CA ASN A 110 -6.53 -60.88 13.29
C ASN A 110 -5.27 -61.75 13.37
N VAL A 111 -4.45 -61.61 14.41
CA VAL A 111 -3.26 -62.45 14.62
C VAL A 111 -2.99 -62.67 16.11
N VAL A 112 -2.52 -63.88 16.42
CA VAL A 112 -2.08 -64.28 17.75
C VAL A 112 -0.61 -64.71 17.69
N PHE A 113 0.17 -64.14 18.59
CA PHE A 113 1.54 -64.46 18.91
C PHE A 113 1.57 -65.29 20.19
N ASP A 114 2.36 -66.35 20.18
CA ASP A 114 2.63 -67.23 21.33
C ASP A 114 4.14 -67.48 21.39
N PHE A 115 4.79 -67.07 22.49
CA PHE A 115 6.24 -67.09 22.65
C PHE A 115 6.64 -68.18 23.65
N GLU A 116 7.29 -69.23 23.15
CA GLU A 116 7.88 -70.27 23.99
C GLU A 116 9.35 -69.93 24.28
N ILE A 117 9.67 -69.59 25.53
CA ILE A 117 11.07 -69.32 25.94
C ILE A 117 11.80 -70.64 26.14
N THR A 118 12.80 -70.91 25.29
CA THR A 118 13.59 -72.15 25.36
C THR A 118 14.81 -72.00 26.28
N GLU A 119 15.45 -70.82 26.28
CA GLU A 119 16.65 -70.56 27.10
C GLU A 119 16.81 -69.07 27.40
N ILE A 120 17.41 -68.71 28.55
CA ILE A 120 17.82 -67.34 28.86
C ILE A 120 19.29 -67.35 29.30
N LEU A 121 20.15 -66.75 28.48
CA LEU A 121 21.58 -66.64 28.69
C LEU A 121 21.94 -65.23 29.21
N VAL A 122 22.92 -65.17 30.12
CA VAL A 122 23.53 -63.90 30.56
C VAL A 122 24.83 -63.73 29.79
N GLN A 123 25.00 -62.57 29.17
CA GLN A 123 26.18 -62.23 28.38
C GLN A 123 26.68 -60.83 28.77
N THR A 124 27.91 -60.50 28.39
CA THR A 124 28.54 -59.22 28.73
C THR A 124 28.86 -58.46 27.46
N LYS A 125 28.53 -57.17 27.43
CA LYS A 125 28.90 -56.25 26.34
C LYS A 125 30.40 -55.97 26.37
N GLU A 126 30.93 -55.37 25.30
CA GLU A 126 32.33 -54.92 25.22
C GLU A 126 32.71 -53.93 26.34
N ASP A 127 31.75 -53.17 26.86
CA ASP A 127 31.93 -52.23 27.97
C ASP A 127 31.84 -52.87 29.37
N GLY A 128 31.71 -54.20 29.45
CA GLY A 128 31.59 -54.94 30.70
C GLY A 128 30.17 -54.99 31.29
N THR A 129 29.17 -54.37 30.65
CA THR A 129 27.79 -54.35 31.16
C THR A 129 27.07 -55.67 30.83
N PRO A 130 26.39 -56.32 31.80
CA PRO A 130 25.62 -57.53 31.52
C PRO A 130 24.35 -57.23 30.73
N PHE A 131 23.99 -58.15 29.83
CA PHE A 131 22.72 -58.18 29.11
C PHE A 131 22.19 -59.61 29.04
N TYR A 132 20.89 -59.75 28.79
CA TYR A 132 20.22 -61.04 28.69
C TYR A 132 19.92 -61.33 27.22
N LYS A 133 20.16 -62.57 26.81
CA LYS A 133 19.74 -63.09 25.50
C LYS A 133 18.76 -64.23 25.74
N ALA A 134 17.48 -63.98 25.47
CA ALA A 134 16.44 -65.00 25.50
C ALA A 134 16.33 -65.66 24.13
N GLU A 135 16.43 -66.98 24.09
CA GLU A 135 16.07 -67.79 22.92
C GLU A 135 14.60 -68.17 23.04
N ILE A 136 13.81 -67.86 22.01
CA ILE A 136 12.39 -68.16 21.96
C ILE A 136 12.01 -68.86 20.65
N ILE A 137 10.93 -69.65 20.68
CA ILE A 137 10.15 -70.02 19.50
C ILE A 137 8.95 -69.08 19.44
N ARG A 138 8.90 -68.26 18.40
CA ARG A 138 7.76 -67.40 18.10
C ARG A 138 6.77 -68.21 17.28
N ASN A 139 5.57 -68.46 17.79
CA ASN A 139 4.43 -69.01 17.06
C ASN A 139 3.49 -67.86 16.67
N LEU A 140 3.02 -67.86 15.41
CA LEU A 140 2.13 -66.83 14.86
C LEU A 140 1.06 -67.55 14.09
N GLN A 141 -0.18 -67.25 14.43
CA GLN A 141 -1.37 -67.78 13.78
C GLN A 141 -2.38 -66.65 13.60
N GLY A 142 -2.87 -66.47 12.37
CA GLY A 142 -3.78 -65.39 12.07
C GLY A 142 -4.40 -65.47 10.70
N THR A 143 -5.02 -64.37 10.30
CA THR A 143 -5.63 -64.17 9.00
C THR A 143 -5.12 -62.86 8.43
N SER A 144 -4.59 -62.88 7.21
CA SER A 144 -4.15 -61.67 6.51
C SER A 144 -5.33 -60.73 6.23
N LEU A 145 -5.05 -59.50 5.82
CA LEU A 145 -6.10 -58.59 5.32
C LEU A 145 -6.84 -59.14 4.08
N SER A 146 -6.22 -60.03 3.29
CA SER A 146 -6.86 -60.70 2.15
C SER A 146 -7.71 -61.91 2.54
N GLY A 147 -7.78 -62.27 3.83
CA GLY A 147 -8.55 -63.42 4.31
C GLY A 147 -7.81 -64.75 4.27
N GLU A 148 -6.52 -64.75 3.93
CA GLU A 148 -5.71 -65.98 3.88
C GLU A 148 -5.21 -66.37 5.28
N PRO A 149 -5.21 -67.66 5.64
CA PRO A 149 -4.63 -68.10 6.90
C PRO A 149 -3.11 -67.93 6.87
N VAL A 150 -2.56 -67.34 7.93
CA VAL A 150 -1.11 -67.20 8.12
C VAL A 150 -0.70 -68.00 9.35
N ASN A 151 0.22 -68.94 9.17
CA ASN A 151 0.79 -69.73 10.25
C ASN A 151 2.31 -69.76 10.09
N SER A 152 3.06 -69.35 11.11
CA SER A 152 4.53 -69.38 11.05
C SER A 152 5.12 -69.60 12.43
N SER A 153 6.06 -70.54 12.53
CA SER A 153 6.87 -70.77 13.74
C SER A 153 8.33 -70.53 13.42
N GLN A 154 8.98 -69.63 14.16
CA GLN A 154 10.38 -69.27 13.91
C GLN A 154 11.17 -69.06 15.20
N LYS A 155 12.45 -69.47 15.19
CA LYS A 155 13.37 -69.20 16.30
C LYS A 155 13.75 -67.72 16.32
N ARG A 156 13.69 -67.07 17.49
CA ARG A 156 14.08 -65.67 17.70
C ARG A 156 14.97 -65.53 18.92
N PHE A 157 15.78 -64.49 18.90
CA PHE A 157 16.59 -64.02 20.00
C PHE A 157 16.10 -62.64 20.41
N ILE A 158 15.79 -62.47 21.70
CA ILE A 158 15.46 -61.17 22.28
C ILE A 158 16.60 -60.77 23.20
N GLU A 159 17.27 -59.66 22.90
CA GLU A 159 18.29 -59.07 23.76
C GLU A 159 17.67 -58.04 24.69
N LEU A 160 17.92 -58.15 26.00
CA LEU A 160 17.48 -57.16 26.99
C LEU A 160 18.70 -56.56 27.70
N ASN A 161 18.78 -55.24 27.66
CA ASN A 161 19.76 -54.47 28.41
C ASN A 161 19.26 -54.27 29.83
N LEU A 162 20.16 -54.47 30.81
CA LEU A 162 19.94 -54.06 32.19
C LEU A 162 20.59 -52.68 32.40
N ASP A 163 19.83 -51.66 32.78
CA ASP A 163 20.41 -50.42 33.31
C ASP A 163 20.76 -50.66 34.80
N PRO A 164 22.05 -50.76 35.16
CA PRO A 164 22.46 -51.10 36.52
C PRO A 164 22.03 -50.04 37.54
N ARG A 165 21.85 -48.78 37.10
CA ARG A 165 21.51 -47.64 37.96
C ARG A 165 20.02 -47.57 38.27
N LYS A 166 19.17 -48.01 37.34
CA LYS A 166 17.71 -48.00 37.47
C LYS A 166 17.13 -49.38 37.79
N SER A 167 17.95 -50.44 37.73
CA SER A 167 17.51 -51.84 37.85
C SER A 167 16.42 -52.24 36.85
N GLU A 168 16.32 -51.50 35.75
CA GLU A 168 15.30 -51.62 34.70
C GLU A 168 15.83 -52.49 33.56
N LEU A 169 15.01 -53.43 33.10
CA LEU A 169 15.29 -54.28 31.95
C LEU A 169 14.51 -53.74 30.75
N LYS A 170 15.17 -53.57 29.60
CA LYS A 170 14.51 -53.18 28.35
C LYS A 170 15.05 -53.93 27.15
N ILE A 171 14.16 -54.26 26.23
CA ILE A 171 14.47 -54.90 24.96
C ILE A 171 15.32 -53.96 24.10
N ALA A 172 16.47 -54.46 23.66
CA ALA A 172 17.46 -53.77 22.87
C ALA A 172 17.48 -54.21 21.40
N SER A 173 17.12 -55.47 21.11
CA SER A 173 16.92 -55.98 19.75
C SER A 173 16.15 -57.30 19.73
N ILE A 174 15.52 -57.60 18.60
CA ILE A 174 14.84 -58.89 18.32
C ILE A 174 15.31 -59.38 16.96
N TYR A 175 15.90 -60.58 16.87
CA TYR A 175 16.50 -61.08 15.63
C TYR A 175 16.64 -62.61 15.58
N THR A 176 16.84 -63.16 14.40
CA THR A 176 17.34 -64.52 14.16
C THR A 176 18.84 -64.49 13.89
N ASN A 177 19.26 -63.56 13.02
CA ASN A 177 20.65 -63.33 12.65
C ASN A 177 21.00 -61.86 12.85
N LYS A 178 21.86 -61.55 13.82
CA LYS A 178 22.26 -60.16 14.11
C LYS A 178 23.07 -59.61 12.94
N LEU A 179 22.46 -58.72 12.16
CA LEU A 179 23.11 -58.00 11.06
C LEU A 179 23.64 -56.66 11.55
N SER A 180 24.90 -56.33 11.21
CA SER A 180 25.44 -55.00 11.45
C SER A 180 24.71 -53.97 10.58
N LYS A 181 24.36 -52.81 11.15
CA LYS A 181 23.74 -51.67 10.46
C LYS A 181 24.49 -51.29 9.17
N ASP A 182 25.81 -51.36 9.20
CA ASP A 182 26.68 -51.10 8.04
C ASP A 182 26.45 -52.10 6.90
N LYS A 183 26.28 -53.38 7.23
CA LYS A 183 25.99 -54.43 6.25
C LYS A 183 24.58 -54.23 5.67
N GLN A 184 23.61 -53.93 6.52
CA GLN A 184 22.23 -53.66 6.11
C GLN A 184 22.14 -52.46 5.14
N LEU A 185 22.81 -51.35 5.45
CA LEU A 185 22.80 -50.18 4.58
C LEU A 185 23.50 -50.43 3.23
N ARG A 186 24.57 -51.23 3.22
CA ARG A 186 25.24 -51.64 1.97
C ARG A 186 24.38 -52.54 1.11
N GLU A 187 23.67 -53.48 1.71
CA GLU A 187 22.70 -54.35 1.02
C GLU A 187 21.50 -53.55 0.50
N TRP A 188 20.97 -52.61 1.29
CA TRP A 188 19.93 -51.69 0.83
C TRP A 188 20.40 -50.89 -0.39
N TRP A 189 21.60 -50.29 -0.33
CA TRP A 189 22.16 -49.51 -1.44
C TRP A 189 22.36 -50.34 -2.71
N SER A 190 22.81 -51.59 -2.59
CA SER A 190 23.04 -52.44 -3.75
C SER A 190 21.74 -52.76 -4.50
N LEU A 191 20.65 -52.96 -3.77
CA LEU A 191 19.31 -53.26 -4.29
C LEU A 191 18.58 -52.05 -4.90
N LEU A 192 19.06 -50.82 -4.70
CA LEU A 192 18.41 -49.63 -5.27
C LEU A 192 18.48 -49.62 -6.81
N THR A 193 17.38 -49.19 -7.43
CA THR A 193 17.31 -48.89 -8.85
C THR A 193 18.21 -47.71 -9.21
N PHE A 194 18.49 -47.54 -10.50
CA PHE A 194 19.27 -46.40 -10.99
C PHE A 194 18.65 -45.06 -10.56
N GLY A 195 17.32 -44.90 -10.72
CA GLY A 195 16.60 -43.68 -10.33
C GLY A 195 16.78 -43.33 -8.85
N TRP A 196 16.64 -44.31 -7.97
CA TRP A 196 16.87 -44.12 -6.53
C TRP A 196 18.31 -43.78 -6.18
N LYS A 197 19.29 -44.45 -6.80
CA LYS A 197 20.71 -44.11 -6.62
C LYS A 197 21.00 -42.67 -7.05
N GLN A 198 20.40 -42.22 -8.15
CA GLN A 198 20.57 -40.85 -8.64
C GLN A 198 19.99 -39.82 -7.65
N VAL A 199 18.73 -40.00 -7.25
CA VAL A 199 18.06 -39.15 -6.26
C VAL A 199 18.89 -39.01 -4.98
N PHE A 200 19.40 -40.13 -4.46
CA PHE A 200 20.18 -40.09 -3.23
C PHE A 200 21.55 -39.45 -3.42
N LYS A 201 22.25 -39.74 -4.52
CA LYS A 201 23.52 -39.05 -4.84
C LYS A 201 23.33 -37.55 -4.90
N ASP A 202 22.29 -37.09 -5.59
CA ASP A 202 21.97 -35.67 -5.72
C ASP A 202 21.61 -35.06 -4.35
N LYS A 203 20.83 -35.76 -3.53
CA LYS A 203 20.44 -35.31 -2.18
C LYS A 203 21.62 -35.02 -1.26
N ILE A 204 22.71 -35.79 -1.35
CA ILE A 204 23.91 -35.58 -0.54
C ILE A 204 25.07 -34.93 -1.31
N ASN A 205 24.81 -34.47 -2.54
CA ASN A 205 25.81 -33.91 -3.46
C ASN A 205 27.04 -34.81 -3.63
N PHE A 206 26.82 -36.10 -3.87
CA PHE A 206 27.86 -37.10 -3.97
C PHE A 206 28.37 -37.24 -5.41
N GLN A 207 29.69 -37.12 -5.60
CA GLN A 207 30.35 -37.21 -6.92
C GLN A 207 31.35 -38.37 -7.04
N GLY A 208 31.40 -39.28 -6.07
CA GLY A 208 32.31 -40.43 -6.10
C GLY A 208 31.77 -41.64 -6.86
N ASP A 209 32.65 -42.62 -7.07
CA ASP A 209 32.31 -43.88 -7.74
C ASP A 209 31.64 -44.89 -6.81
N SER A 210 31.96 -44.88 -5.51
CA SER A 210 31.45 -45.84 -4.52
C SER A 210 31.09 -45.20 -3.18
N MET A 211 29.95 -45.60 -2.60
CA MET A 211 29.42 -45.05 -1.35
C MET A 211 30.14 -45.64 -0.13
N SER A 212 30.64 -44.80 0.77
CA SER A 212 31.19 -45.25 2.06
C SER A 212 30.10 -45.56 3.08
N SER A 213 30.44 -46.29 4.17
CA SER A 213 29.53 -46.47 5.31
C SER A 213 29.01 -45.13 5.86
N GLN A 214 29.88 -44.12 5.92
CA GLN A 214 29.51 -42.80 6.42
C GLN A 214 28.50 -42.11 5.50
N ASP A 215 28.65 -42.23 4.19
CA ASP A 215 27.70 -41.66 3.22
C ASP A 215 26.33 -42.36 3.30
N LEU A 216 26.32 -43.68 3.47
CA LEU A 216 25.08 -44.44 3.65
C LEU A 216 24.37 -44.09 4.96
N VAL A 217 25.11 -43.89 6.05
CA VAL A 217 24.56 -43.41 7.32
C VAL A 217 24.00 -41.99 7.17
N ARG A 218 24.68 -41.11 6.42
CA ARG A 218 24.16 -39.77 6.08
C ARG A 218 22.85 -39.85 5.32
N LEU A 219 22.74 -40.75 4.34
CA LEU A 219 21.49 -40.98 3.59
C LEU A 219 20.36 -41.47 4.49
N ALA A 220 20.58 -42.50 5.31
CA ALA A 220 19.58 -43.01 6.23
C ALA A 220 19.15 -41.99 7.29
N SER A 221 19.92 -40.91 7.48
CA SER A 221 19.67 -39.87 8.46
C SER A 221 18.98 -38.62 7.91
N ILE A 222 18.66 -38.58 6.60
CA ILE A 222 17.96 -37.42 6.03
C ILE A 222 16.57 -37.26 6.64
N ASP A 223 16.14 -36.02 6.76
CA ASP A 223 14.82 -35.65 7.28
C ASP A 223 13.87 -35.11 6.20
N SER A 224 14.37 -34.95 4.98
CA SER A 224 13.64 -34.35 3.87
C SER A 224 14.01 -35.03 2.56
N LEU A 225 13.01 -35.31 1.74
CA LEU A 225 13.19 -35.88 0.41
C LEU A 225 12.19 -35.23 -0.56
N ASP A 226 12.72 -34.69 -1.65
CA ASP A 226 11.92 -34.11 -2.73
C ASP A 226 12.10 -34.94 -3.98
N LEU A 227 11.02 -35.57 -4.42
CA LEU A 227 10.91 -36.38 -5.63
C LEU A 227 10.02 -35.69 -6.66
N SER A 228 9.71 -34.41 -6.49
CA SER A 228 8.73 -33.72 -7.34
C SER A 228 9.18 -33.71 -8.80
N GLY A 229 8.28 -34.09 -9.71
CA GLY A 229 8.57 -34.18 -11.14
C GLY A 229 9.58 -35.28 -11.52
N ASN A 230 9.88 -36.22 -10.61
CA ASN A 230 10.80 -37.31 -10.90
C ASN A 230 10.09 -38.46 -11.63
N ASP A 231 10.53 -38.75 -12.85
CA ASP A 231 9.99 -39.84 -13.68
C ASP A 231 10.75 -41.16 -13.54
N LEU A 232 11.87 -41.19 -12.79
CA LEU A 232 12.73 -42.37 -12.64
C LEU A 232 12.37 -43.22 -11.41
N VAL A 233 11.69 -42.63 -10.43
CA VAL A 233 11.23 -43.28 -9.20
C VAL A 233 9.75 -43.61 -9.32
N LEU A 234 9.43 -44.91 -9.39
CA LEU A 234 8.06 -45.38 -9.61
C LEU A 234 7.35 -45.83 -8.32
N ASN A 235 8.11 -46.13 -7.25
CA ASN A 235 7.57 -46.54 -5.97
C ASN A 235 8.43 -46.02 -4.82
N LEU A 236 7.85 -46.03 -3.62
CA LEU A 236 8.50 -45.55 -2.39
C LEU A 236 9.23 -46.65 -1.63
N ASP A 237 9.36 -47.88 -2.14
CA ASP A 237 9.84 -49.03 -1.35
C ASP A 237 11.14 -48.71 -0.57
N PRO A 238 12.17 -48.08 -1.16
CA PRO A 238 13.43 -47.82 -0.44
C PRO A 238 13.36 -46.90 0.77
N ILE A 239 12.26 -46.17 1.00
CA ILE A 239 12.19 -45.20 2.09
C ILE A 239 12.15 -45.84 3.47
N TYR A 240 11.99 -47.17 3.59
CA TYR A 240 11.99 -47.87 4.87
C TYR A 240 13.28 -47.66 5.68
N GLN A 241 14.40 -47.29 5.02
CA GLN A 241 15.65 -46.95 5.70
C GLN A 241 15.73 -45.49 6.18
N LEU A 242 14.79 -44.63 5.76
CA LEU A 242 14.77 -43.19 6.04
C LEU A 242 13.94 -42.90 7.30
N THR A 243 14.27 -43.54 8.42
CA THR A 243 13.44 -43.50 9.65
C THR A 243 13.30 -42.12 10.28
N ASN A 244 14.19 -41.16 9.92
CA ASN A 244 14.11 -39.77 10.36
C ASN A 244 13.36 -38.84 9.39
N LEU A 245 12.76 -39.36 8.32
CA LEU A 245 12.10 -38.57 7.27
C LEU A 245 10.87 -37.83 7.80
N LYS A 246 10.94 -36.49 7.80
CA LYS A 246 9.88 -35.57 8.25
C LYS A 246 9.14 -34.90 7.11
N TYR A 247 9.81 -34.66 5.98
CA TYR A 247 9.25 -33.92 4.85
C TYR A 247 9.41 -34.74 3.58
N LEU A 248 8.29 -35.13 2.97
CA LEU A 248 8.28 -35.85 1.71
C LEU A 248 7.45 -35.09 0.68
N LYS A 249 8.05 -34.85 -0.49
CA LYS A 249 7.32 -34.36 -1.66
C LYS A 249 7.44 -35.38 -2.78
N ILE A 250 6.30 -35.80 -3.30
CA ILE A 250 6.18 -36.67 -4.48
C ILE A 250 5.26 -36.04 -5.53
N SER A 251 5.19 -34.71 -5.54
CA SER A 251 4.28 -33.99 -6.42
C SER A 251 4.61 -34.19 -7.90
N ASN A 252 3.60 -34.29 -8.77
CA ASN A 252 3.80 -34.53 -10.20
C ASN A 252 4.64 -35.79 -10.48
N THR A 253 4.34 -36.89 -9.80
CA THR A 253 4.97 -38.20 -10.03
C THR A 253 3.91 -39.27 -10.31
N TRP A 254 4.37 -40.42 -10.80
CA TRP A 254 3.54 -41.61 -11.02
C TRP A 254 3.32 -42.44 -9.76
N ILE A 255 3.86 -41.99 -8.62
CA ILE A 255 3.75 -42.69 -7.34
C ILE A 255 2.31 -42.57 -6.83
N ASN A 256 1.66 -43.72 -6.62
CA ASN A 256 0.31 -43.81 -6.08
C ASN A 256 0.23 -44.62 -4.78
N ASP A 257 1.19 -45.54 -4.56
CA ASP A 257 1.22 -46.40 -3.39
C ASP A 257 1.98 -45.75 -2.23
N LEU A 258 1.23 -45.42 -1.18
CA LEU A 258 1.76 -44.86 0.07
C LEU A 258 2.15 -45.94 1.09
N LYS A 259 1.95 -47.23 0.81
CA LYS A 259 2.26 -48.33 1.73
C LYS A 259 3.67 -48.28 2.32
N PRO A 260 4.74 -47.92 1.59
CA PRO A 260 6.07 -47.81 2.18
C PRO A 260 6.19 -46.81 3.33
N LEU A 261 5.29 -45.81 3.42
CA LEU A 261 5.28 -44.81 4.49
C LEU A 261 4.95 -45.40 5.87
N ARG A 262 4.33 -46.58 5.96
CA ARG A 262 4.08 -47.24 7.26
C ARG A 262 5.35 -47.48 8.08
N SER A 263 6.51 -47.52 7.42
CA SER A 263 7.81 -47.76 8.04
C SER A 263 8.44 -46.51 8.67
N ILE A 264 7.88 -45.32 8.41
CA ILE A 264 8.38 -44.07 8.97
C ILE A 264 7.37 -43.49 9.97
N ASN A 265 7.87 -42.90 11.05
CA ASN A 265 7.04 -42.43 12.16
C ASN A 265 7.15 -40.93 12.42
N THR A 266 7.99 -40.24 11.63
CA THR A 266 8.40 -38.85 11.89
C THR A 266 7.82 -37.85 10.90
N LEU A 267 6.96 -38.30 9.97
CA LEU A 267 6.43 -37.46 8.90
C LEU A 267 5.59 -36.31 9.45
N LYS A 268 5.98 -35.09 9.08
CA LYS A 268 5.33 -33.82 9.42
C LYS A 268 4.67 -33.15 8.22
N SER A 269 5.23 -33.34 7.03
CA SER A 269 4.69 -32.80 5.80
C SER A 269 4.72 -33.84 4.71
N LEU A 270 3.60 -33.95 4.00
CA LEU A 270 3.47 -34.79 2.83
C LEU A 270 2.84 -33.98 1.69
N ASP A 271 3.51 -33.93 0.56
CA ASP A 271 2.98 -33.38 -0.69
C ASP A 271 2.85 -34.51 -1.72
N VAL A 272 1.61 -34.85 -2.05
CA VAL A 272 1.26 -35.83 -3.08
C VAL A 272 0.53 -35.16 -4.24
N SER A 273 0.61 -33.84 -4.39
CA SER A 273 -0.17 -33.11 -5.39
C SER A 273 0.09 -33.58 -6.82
N ASN A 274 -0.95 -33.55 -7.65
CA ASN A 274 -0.91 -34.04 -9.03
C ASN A 274 -0.35 -35.46 -9.13
N SER A 275 -0.77 -36.35 -8.22
CA SER A 275 -0.45 -37.77 -8.26
C SER A 275 -1.72 -38.62 -8.39
N SER A 276 -1.54 -39.92 -8.59
CA SER A 276 -2.64 -40.89 -8.62
C SER A 276 -2.88 -41.53 -7.24
N VAL A 277 -2.46 -40.90 -6.15
CA VAL A 277 -2.78 -41.35 -4.79
C VAL A 277 -4.29 -41.33 -4.58
N PHE A 278 -4.85 -42.47 -4.19
CA PHE A 278 -6.27 -42.69 -3.95
C PHE A 278 -6.60 -43.12 -2.52
N ASP A 279 -5.59 -43.53 -1.76
CA ASP A 279 -5.78 -44.15 -0.45
C ASP A 279 -4.78 -43.59 0.58
N LEU A 280 -5.33 -43.01 1.65
CA LEU A 280 -4.56 -42.43 2.74
C LEU A 280 -4.37 -43.38 3.92
N GLN A 281 -4.93 -44.60 3.91
CA GLN A 281 -4.94 -45.49 5.08
C GLN A 281 -3.53 -45.80 5.61
N TYR A 282 -2.51 -45.79 4.77
CA TYR A 282 -1.12 -46.01 5.17
C TYR A 282 -0.51 -44.85 5.97
N LEU A 283 -1.22 -43.74 6.07
CA LEU A 283 -0.92 -42.63 6.96
C LEU A 283 -1.54 -42.82 8.35
N LYS A 284 -2.30 -43.89 8.58
CA LYS A 284 -2.80 -44.28 9.91
C LYS A 284 -1.60 -44.34 10.88
N TYR A 285 -1.72 -43.67 12.02
CA TYR A 285 -0.66 -43.46 13.03
C TYR A 285 0.44 -42.44 12.68
N HIS A 286 0.27 -41.55 11.69
CA HIS A 286 1.17 -40.41 11.43
C HIS A 286 0.68 -39.13 12.12
N ASN A 287 0.73 -39.12 13.45
CA ASN A 287 0.11 -38.08 14.27
C ASN A 287 0.89 -36.76 14.31
N GLU A 288 2.10 -36.74 13.75
CA GLU A 288 2.95 -35.55 13.66
C GLU A 288 2.70 -34.73 12.38
N ILE A 289 1.78 -35.15 11.51
CA ILE A 289 1.46 -34.40 10.29
C ILE A 289 0.90 -33.03 10.65
N GLU A 290 1.63 -32.00 10.21
CA GLU A 290 1.27 -30.58 10.33
C GLU A 290 0.82 -29.99 8.99
N SER A 291 1.22 -30.59 7.87
CA SER A 291 0.94 -30.10 6.52
C SER A 291 0.66 -31.24 5.55
N LEU A 292 -0.45 -31.15 4.81
CA LEU A 292 -0.82 -32.14 3.80
C LEU A 292 -1.30 -31.44 2.53
N ASN A 293 -0.70 -31.78 1.40
CA ASN A 293 -1.10 -31.29 0.08
C ASN A 293 -1.61 -32.46 -0.77
N LEU A 294 -2.93 -32.44 -1.03
CA LEU A 294 -3.66 -33.43 -1.82
C LEU A 294 -4.24 -32.82 -3.11
N THR A 295 -3.69 -31.70 -3.57
CA THR A 295 -4.16 -31.01 -4.78
C THR A 295 -4.28 -31.98 -5.95
N ASN A 296 -5.44 -32.00 -6.61
CA ASN A 296 -5.67 -32.81 -7.82
C ASN A 296 -5.25 -34.29 -7.64
N CYS A 297 -5.62 -34.90 -6.51
CA CYS A 297 -5.45 -36.33 -6.22
C CYS A 297 -6.77 -37.10 -6.43
N HIS A 298 -6.72 -38.42 -6.29
CA HIS A 298 -7.86 -39.33 -6.48
C HIS A 298 -8.36 -39.93 -5.15
N VAL A 299 -8.07 -39.27 -4.03
CA VAL A 299 -8.50 -39.72 -2.70
C VAL A 299 -10.03 -39.59 -2.59
N GLU A 300 -10.69 -40.66 -2.19
CA GLU A 300 -12.15 -40.69 -1.98
C GLU A 300 -12.54 -40.61 -0.50
N ASP A 301 -11.77 -41.28 0.38
CA ASP A 301 -12.02 -41.29 1.82
C ASP A 301 -11.05 -40.35 2.57
N PHE A 302 -11.61 -39.29 3.14
CA PHE A 302 -10.90 -38.31 3.96
C PHE A 302 -11.18 -38.47 5.45
N SER A 303 -11.85 -39.55 5.87
CA SER A 303 -12.17 -39.83 7.27
C SER A 303 -10.93 -39.77 8.18
N LEU A 304 -9.79 -40.22 7.66
CA LEU A 304 -8.50 -40.20 8.36
C LEU A 304 -8.00 -38.79 8.70
N LEU A 305 -8.37 -37.76 7.94
CA LEU A 305 -7.91 -36.39 8.25
C LEU A 305 -8.36 -35.92 9.64
N LYS A 306 -9.47 -36.46 10.16
CA LYS A 306 -9.96 -36.16 11.51
C LYS A 306 -9.02 -36.60 12.62
N SER A 307 -8.14 -37.58 12.38
CA SER A 307 -7.15 -38.03 13.38
C SER A 307 -5.86 -37.19 13.38
N PHE A 308 -5.65 -36.31 12.40
CA PHE A 308 -4.45 -35.46 12.35
C PHE A 308 -4.63 -34.20 13.21
N GLU A 309 -4.59 -34.37 14.53
CA GLU A 309 -4.81 -33.29 15.50
C GLU A 309 -3.85 -32.10 15.34
N LYS A 310 -2.65 -32.34 14.80
CA LYS A 310 -1.62 -31.32 14.55
C LYS A 310 -1.70 -30.66 13.17
N LEU A 311 -2.66 -31.04 12.33
CA LEU A 311 -2.78 -30.53 10.96
C LEU A 311 -3.09 -29.03 10.95
N LYS A 312 -2.15 -28.23 10.49
CA LYS A 312 -2.27 -26.76 10.37
C LYS A 312 -2.52 -26.33 8.94
N LYS A 313 -1.99 -27.06 7.96
CA LYS A 313 -2.06 -26.71 6.54
C LYS A 313 -2.67 -27.85 5.75
N LEU A 314 -3.75 -27.56 5.04
CA LEU A 314 -4.41 -28.52 4.19
C LEU A 314 -4.71 -27.90 2.83
N ASN A 315 -4.20 -28.52 1.78
CA ASN A 315 -4.52 -28.14 0.42
C ASN A 315 -5.32 -29.26 -0.26
N LEU A 316 -6.56 -28.91 -0.62
CA LEU A 316 -7.57 -29.72 -1.28
C LEU A 316 -8.01 -29.04 -2.58
N SER A 317 -7.14 -28.25 -3.20
CA SER A 317 -7.45 -27.61 -4.48
C SER A 317 -7.72 -28.65 -5.58
N ARG A 318 -8.69 -28.38 -6.46
CA ARG A 318 -9.08 -29.24 -7.60
C ARG A 318 -9.46 -30.68 -7.21
N ILE A 319 -9.95 -30.92 -6.00
CA ILE A 319 -10.48 -32.24 -5.63
C ILE A 319 -11.86 -32.45 -6.24
N LYS A 320 -12.16 -33.70 -6.59
CA LYS A 320 -13.46 -34.13 -7.12
C LYS A 320 -14.28 -34.88 -6.08
N GLN A 321 -14.33 -34.34 -4.85
CA GLN A 321 -15.01 -35.00 -3.74
C GLN A 321 -16.48 -34.59 -3.64
N ILE A 322 -17.29 -35.48 -3.06
CA ILE A 322 -18.75 -35.37 -2.95
C ILE A 322 -19.20 -34.73 -1.63
N ASP A 323 -18.40 -34.77 -0.55
CA ASP A 323 -18.76 -34.19 0.75
C ASP A 323 -17.55 -33.59 1.48
N LEU A 324 -17.59 -32.29 1.75
CA LEU A 324 -16.56 -31.54 2.45
C LEU A 324 -16.94 -31.14 3.89
N SER A 325 -18.09 -31.60 4.39
CA SER A 325 -18.58 -31.28 5.75
C SER A 325 -17.62 -31.71 6.87
N PHE A 326 -16.75 -32.69 6.60
CA PHE A 326 -15.74 -33.13 7.57
C PHE A 326 -14.75 -32.02 7.94
N ILE A 327 -14.51 -31.06 7.04
CA ILE A 327 -13.56 -29.95 7.23
C ILE A 327 -13.90 -29.14 8.48
N SER A 328 -15.19 -28.99 8.80
CA SER A 328 -15.66 -28.28 9.99
C SER A 328 -15.14 -28.85 11.31
N ASN A 329 -14.60 -30.08 11.32
CA ASN A 329 -14.03 -30.70 12.52
C ASN A 329 -12.50 -30.55 12.63
N LEU A 330 -11.84 -29.99 11.60
CA LEU A 330 -10.38 -29.82 11.57
C LEU A 330 -9.95 -28.51 12.26
N THR A 331 -10.26 -28.41 13.55
CA THR A 331 -10.15 -27.16 14.35
C THR A 331 -8.72 -26.62 14.55
N SER A 332 -7.70 -27.39 14.19
CA SER A 332 -6.28 -27.00 14.25
C SER A 332 -5.81 -26.25 13.00
N LEU A 333 -6.60 -26.20 11.93
CA LEU A 333 -6.22 -25.56 10.67
C LEU A 333 -5.94 -24.07 10.82
N GLU A 334 -4.82 -23.66 10.24
CA GLU A 334 -4.39 -22.27 10.07
C GLU A 334 -4.42 -21.83 8.61
N GLU A 335 -4.20 -22.75 7.66
CA GLU A 335 -4.25 -22.48 6.22
C GLU A 335 -5.04 -23.58 5.51
N LEU A 336 -6.06 -23.18 4.75
CA LEU A 336 -6.92 -24.09 3.99
C LEU A 336 -7.05 -23.58 2.56
N ASN A 337 -6.73 -24.43 1.60
CA ASN A 337 -6.96 -24.16 0.19
C ASN A 337 -7.99 -25.15 -0.38
N LEU A 338 -9.09 -24.59 -0.86
CA LEU A 338 -10.23 -25.25 -1.49
C LEU A 338 -10.52 -24.65 -2.88
N SER A 339 -9.51 -24.07 -3.53
CA SER A 339 -9.70 -23.49 -4.84
C SER A 339 -10.12 -24.56 -5.86
N GLU A 340 -11.06 -24.23 -6.72
CA GLU A 340 -11.66 -25.15 -7.71
C GLU A 340 -12.27 -26.42 -7.08
N ALA A 341 -12.56 -26.43 -5.77
CA ALA A 341 -13.27 -27.52 -5.11
C ALA A 341 -14.80 -27.36 -5.25
N ALA A 342 -15.50 -28.48 -5.33
CA ALA A 342 -16.97 -28.53 -5.30
C ALA A 342 -17.50 -28.80 -3.88
N GLN A 343 -18.79 -28.55 -3.66
CA GLN A 343 -19.50 -28.76 -2.40
C GLN A 343 -19.00 -27.89 -1.23
N THR A 344 -18.30 -26.79 -1.50
CA THR A 344 -17.80 -25.89 -0.44
C THR A 344 -18.93 -25.15 0.26
N VAL A 345 -20.09 -25.02 -0.39
CA VAL A 345 -21.34 -24.49 0.20
C VAL A 345 -21.84 -25.28 1.42
N THR A 346 -21.41 -26.53 1.58
CA THR A 346 -21.80 -27.41 2.71
C THR A 346 -20.95 -27.22 3.96
N ILE A 347 -19.84 -26.47 3.87
CA ILE A 347 -18.87 -26.34 4.95
C ILE A 347 -19.32 -25.28 5.95
N ASP A 348 -19.38 -25.65 7.23
CA ASP A 348 -19.49 -24.69 8.33
C ASP A 348 -18.11 -24.28 8.84
N PHE A 349 -17.72 -23.03 8.60
CA PHE A 349 -16.42 -22.48 9.03
C PHE A 349 -16.39 -22.05 10.49
N SER A 350 -17.51 -22.12 11.22
CA SER A 350 -17.65 -21.53 12.56
C SER A 350 -16.68 -22.10 13.61
N LYS A 351 -16.27 -23.36 13.45
CA LYS A 351 -15.36 -24.07 14.35
C LYS A 351 -13.88 -23.87 14.01
N LEU A 352 -13.55 -23.31 12.84
CA LEU A 352 -12.17 -23.12 12.36
C LEU A 352 -11.55 -21.83 12.92
N SER A 353 -11.60 -21.68 14.25
CA SER A 353 -11.20 -20.45 14.96
C SER A 353 -9.72 -20.06 14.80
N LYS A 354 -8.85 -21.00 14.38
CA LYS A 354 -7.42 -20.76 14.13
C LYS A 354 -7.10 -20.42 12.68
N LEU A 355 -8.08 -20.48 11.78
CA LEU A 355 -7.88 -20.30 10.36
C LEU A 355 -7.45 -18.86 10.06
N LYS A 356 -6.28 -18.70 9.44
CA LYS A 356 -5.66 -17.42 9.06
C LYS A 356 -5.75 -17.16 7.57
N LYS A 357 -5.66 -18.20 6.75
CA LYS A 357 -5.73 -18.11 5.28
C LYS A 357 -6.73 -19.10 4.73
N LEU A 358 -7.64 -18.60 3.91
CA LEU A 358 -8.65 -19.41 3.23
C LEU A 358 -8.71 -19.03 1.76
N ASP A 359 -8.44 -20.01 0.90
CA ASP A 359 -8.65 -19.88 -0.54
C ASP A 359 -9.87 -20.71 -0.97
N LEU A 360 -10.87 -20.04 -1.52
CA LEU A 360 -12.11 -20.59 -2.07
C LEU A 360 -12.28 -20.20 -3.54
N SER A 361 -11.21 -19.72 -4.20
CA SER A 361 -11.30 -19.22 -5.57
C SER A 361 -11.82 -20.29 -6.53
N ALA A 362 -12.71 -19.90 -7.45
CA ALA A 362 -13.37 -20.78 -8.41
C ALA A 362 -14.11 -21.99 -7.78
N SER A 363 -14.46 -21.93 -6.49
CA SER A 363 -15.33 -22.92 -5.85
C SER A 363 -16.82 -22.57 -6.02
N ASP A 364 -17.69 -23.51 -5.62
CA ASP A 364 -19.14 -23.34 -5.70
C ASP A 364 -19.77 -22.59 -4.50
N ILE A 365 -18.96 -21.88 -3.71
CA ILE A 365 -19.44 -21.08 -2.58
C ILE A 365 -20.32 -19.91 -3.07
N ILE A 366 -21.46 -19.72 -2.38
CA ILE A 366 -22.46 -18.68 -2.70
C ILE A 366 -22.66 -17.71 -1.53
N GLY A 367 -22.48 -18.18 -0.28
CA GLY A 367 -22.68 -17.38 0.92
C GLY A 367 -21.58 -17.62 1.95
N LEU A 368 -21.38 -16.67 2.85
CA LEU A 368 -20.31 -16.68 3.85
C LEU A 368 -20.83 -16.98 5.26
N ASN A 369 -21.80 -17.90 5.38
CA ASN A 369 -22.35 -18.27 6.68
C ASN A 369 -21.28 -18.94 7.56
N GLY A 370 -21.26 -18.60 8.86
CA GLY A 370 -20.28 -19.12 9.83
C GLY A 370 -18.94 -18.39 9.83
N PHE A 371 -18.66 -17.53 8.84
CA PHE A 371 -17.43 -16.74 8.79
C PHE A 371 -17.30 -15.74 9.94
N GLN A 372 -18.40 -15.31 10.56
CA GLN A 372 -18.38 -14.38 11.69
C GLN A 372 -17.52 -14.90 12.87
N SER A 373 -17.38 -16.23 12.99
CA SER A 373 -16.60 -16.89 14.04
C SER A 373 -15.14 -17.18 13.65
N ALA A 374 -14.75 -16.98 12.38
CA ALA A 374 -13.38 -17.17 11.89
C ALA A 374 -12.49 -15.98 12.28
N SER A 375 -12.43 -15.66 13.58
CA SER A 375 -11.83 -14.42 14.11
C SER A 375 -10.33 -14.27 13.86
N ALA A 376 -9.63 -15.36 13.54
CA ALA A 376 -8.21 -15.35 13.21
C ALA A 376 -7.93 -15.11 11.71
N LEU A 377 -8.96 -15.04 10.86
CA LEU A 377 -8.83 -14.95 9.41
C LEU A 377 -8.18 -13.64 9.00
N GLN A 378 -7.13 -13.73 8.20
CA GLN A 378 -6.31 -12.60 7.73
C GLN A 378 -6.39 -12.45 6.21
N GLU A 379 -6.44 -13.55 5.47
CA GLU A 379 -6.47 -13.58 4.01
C GLU A 379 -7.62 -14.46 3.54
N LEU A 380 -8.50 -13.90 2.71
CA LEU A 380 -9.64 -14.58 2.14
C LEU A 380 -9.68 -14.38 0.62
N ASN A 381 -9.60 -15.47 -0.14
CA ASN A 381 -9.74 -15.44 -1.59
C ASN A 381 -11.10 -16.04 -2.00
N LEU A 382 -11.95 -15.22 -2.62
CA LEU A 382 -13.27 -15.56 -3.16
C LEU A 382 -13.33 -15.32 -4.67
N GLU A 383 -12.18 -15.20 -5.34
CA GLU A 383 -12.13 -14.93 -6.77
C GLU A 383 -12.93 -15.96 -7.57
N LEU A 384 -13.67 -15.52 -8.60
CA LEU A 384 -14.46 -16.39 -9.48
C LEU A 384 -15.52 -17.23 -8.72
N THR A 385 -16.06 -16.71 -7.61
CA THR A 385 -17.17 -17.35 -6.88
C THR A 385 -18.50 -16.62 -7.10
N ASN A 386 -19.60 -17.20 -6.62
CA ASN A 386 -20.94 -16.60 -6.73
C ASN A 386 -21.34 -15.76 -5.50
N VAL A 387 -20.39 -15.41 -4.63
CA VAL A 387 -20.65 -14.59 -3.44
C VAL A 387 -21.12 -13.19 -3.84
N SER A 388 -22.17 -12.72 -3.15
CA SER A 388 -22.75 -11.38 -3.33
C SER A 388 -22.80 -10.56 -2.05
N ASP A 389 -22.93 -11.21 -0.89
CA ASP A 389 -23.04 -10.54 0.41
C ASP A 389 -21.76 -10.69 1.25
N LEU A 390 -21.17 -9.54 1.63
CA LEU A 390 -19.99 -9.45 2.48
C LEU A 390 -20.32 -9.14 3.96
N THR A 391 -21.60 -9.01 4.33
CA THR A 391 -22.04 -8.74 5.71
C THR A 391 -21.40 -9.66 6.75
N PRO A 392 -21.25 -10.98 6.51
CA PRO A 392 -20.58 -11.88 7.45
C PRO A 392 -19.12 -11.52 7.77
N LEU A 393 -18.43 -10.74 6.92
CA LEU A 393 -17.03 -10.35 7.12
C LEU A 393 -16.87 -9.12 8.02
N SER A 394 -17.95 -8.36 8.27
CA SER A 394 -17.92 -7.07 8.97
C SER A 394 -17.31 -7.11 10.38
N ALA A 395 -17.36 -8.27 11.05
CA ALA A 395 -16.86 -8.47 12.41
C ALA A 395 -15.41 -9.02 12.46
N LEU A 396 -14.77 -9.29 11.33
CA LEU A 396 -13.47 -9.96 11.28
C LEU A 396 -12.31 -9.01 11.61
N ALA A 397 -12.00 -8.87 12.89
CA ALA A 397 -11.02 -7.91 13.41
C ALA A 397 -9.56 -8.16 13.00
N GLN A 398 -9.25 -9.27 12.33
CA GLN A 398 -7.90 -9.62 11.84
C GLN A 398 -7.79 -9.67 10.32
N LEU A 399 -8.89 -9.50 9.58
CA LEU A 399 -8.91 -9.61 8.12
C LEU A 399 -8.11 -8.46 7.50
N LYS A 400 -7.07 -8.79 6.73
CA LYS A 400 -6.15 -7.84 6.08
C LYS A 400 -6.39 -7.74 4.59
N THR A 401 -6.65 -8.88 3.95
CA THR A 401 -6.80 -8.99 2.50
C THR A 401 -8.03 -9.79 2.15
N VAL A 402 -8.83 -9.25 1.25
CA VAL A 402 -9.95 -9.98 0.63
C VAL A 402 -9.88 -9.83 -0.89
N ASN A 403 -9.99 -10.94 -1.61
CA ASN A 403 -10.11 -10.95 -3.05
C ASN A 403 -11.53 -11.36 -3.43
N ILE A 404 -12.27 -10.43 -4.05
CA ILE A 404 -13.65 -10.59 -4.55
C ILE A 404 -13.70 -10.39 -6.07
N THR A 405 -12.58 -10.57 -6.76
CA THR A 405 -12.47 -10.45 -8.22
C THR A 405 -13.41 -11.44 -8.91
N ASN A 406 -14.14 -11.01 -9.92
CA ASN A 406 -15.14 -11.81 -10.64
C ASN A 406 -16.22 -12.43 -9.73
N THR A 407 -16.68 -11.70 -8.70
CA THR A 407 -17.82 -12.10 -7.86
C THR A 407 -19.10 -11.33 -8.20
N LYS A 408 -20.18 -11.54 -7.44
CA LYS A 408 -21.45 -10.83 -7.56
C LYS A 408 -21.63 -9.73 -6.50
N VAL A 409 -20.54 -9.27 -5.88
CA VAL A 409 -20.58 -8.25 -4.84
C VAL A 409 -20.86 -6.88 -5.47
N GLU A 410 -21.89 -6.20 -4.96
CA GLU A 410 -22.30 -4.87 -5.45
C GLU A 410 -21.85 -3.71 -4.53
N SER A 411 -21.43 -3.99 -3.29
CA SER A 411 -21.04 -2.95 -2.33
C SER A 411 -19.92 -3.38 -1.37
N LEU A 412 -18.97 -2.46 -1.14
CA LEU A 412 -17.90 -2.63 -0.14
C LEU A 412 -18.29 -2.14 1.26
N GLN A 413 -19.48 -1.56 1.45
CA GLN A 413 -19.91 -0.99 2.73
C GLN A 413 -19.81 -1.95 3.93
N PRO A 414 -20.12 -3.27 3.80
CA PRO A 414 -19.92 -4.21 4.90
C PRO A 414 -18.48 -4.28 5.44
N LEU A 415 -17.48 -3.95 4.60
CA LEU A 415 -16.07 -3.97 4.97
C LEU A 415 -15.62 -2.71 5.72
N ALA A 416 -16.45 -1.66 5.78
CA ALA A 416 -16.06 -0.38 6.40
C ALA A 416 -15.76 -0.50 7.89
N GLN A 417 -16.34 -1.49 8.57
CA GLN A 417 -16.07 -1.76 10.00
C GLN A 417 -14.82 -2.61 10.25
N VAL A 418 -14.22 -3.18 9.19
CA VAL A 418 -13.06 -4.07 9.28
C VAL A 418 -11.79 -3.25 9.45
N LYS A 419 -11.49 -2.88 10.70
CA LYS A 419 -10.36 -2.01 11.04
C LYS A 419 -8.98 -2.61 10.78
N SER A 420 -8.86 -3.89 10.48
CA SER A 420 -7.58 -4.51 10.10
C SER A 420 -7.30 -4.48 8.59
N LEU A 421 -8.32 -4.17 7.77
CA LEU A 421 -8.24 -4.33 6.33
C LEU A 421 -7.20 -3.38 5.73
N THR A 422 -6.37 -3.91 4.84
CA THR A 422 -5.33 -3.17 4.11
C THR A 422 -5.51 -3.28 2.61
N LYS A 423 -6.15 -4.35 2.10
CA LYS A 423 -6.24 -4.60 0.68
C LYS A 423 -7.55 -5.28 0.27
N ILE A 424 -8.12 -4.83 -0.84
CA ILE A 424 -9.29 -5.44 -1.50
C ILE A 424 -8.94 -5.60 -2.98
N TYR A 425 -9.07 -6.80 -3.54
CA TYR A 425 -9.08 -7.00 -5.00
C TYR A 425 -10.53 -7.19 -5.45
N CYS A 426 -10.97 -6.45 -6.46
CA CYS A 426 -12.37 -6.43 -6.85
C CYS A 426 -12.61 -6.18 -8.35
N ASP A 427 -11.68 -6.60 -9.20
CA ASP A 427 -11.89 -6.53 -10.64
C ASP A 427 -13.14 -7.30 -11.07
N ASN A 428 -13.93 -6.72 -11.96
CA ASN A 428 -15.18 -7.29 -12.48
C ASN A 428 -16.24 -7.66 -11.42
N ALA A 429 -16.11 -7.20 -10.17
CA ALA A 429 -17.24 -7.18 -9.26
C ALA A 429 -18.20 -6.03 -9.69
N PRO A 430 -19.53 -6.25 -9.72
CA PRO A 430 -20.51 -5.24 -10.17
C PRO A 430 -20.73 -4.15 -9.11
N LEU A 431 -19.65 -3.53 -8.63
CA LEU A 431 -19.68 -2.50 -7.60
C LEU A 431 -20.32 -1.21 -8.12
N ASP A 432 -21.16 -0.59 -7.30
CA ASP A 432 -21.64 0.77 -7.55
C ASP A 432 -20.49 1.79 -7.38
N GLU A 433 -20.29 2.62 -8.40
CA GLU A 433 -19.14 3.53 -8.49
C GLU A 433 -19.15 4.58 -7.37
N ALA A 434 -20.30 5.21 -7.11
CA ALA A 434 -20.43 6.29 -6.13
C ALA A 434 -20.17 5.78 -4.70
N SER A 435 -20.74 4.64 -4.33
CA SER A 435 -20.52 4.01 -3.03
C SER A 435 -19.10 3.48 -2.86
N THR A 436 -18.46 3.06 -3.95
CA THR A 436 -17.05 2.64 -3.96
C THR A 436 -16.11 3.82 -3.76
N GLU A 437 -16.32 4.93 -4.45
CA GLU A 437 -15.56 6.16 -4.23
C GLU A 437 -15.71 6.66 -2.79
N ALA A 438 -16.94 6.71 -2.27
CA ALA A 438 -17.20 7.07 -0.88
C ALA A 438 -16.46 6.14 0.12
N TYR A 439 -16.42 4.83 -0.17
CA TYR A 439 -15.66 3.88 0.64
C TYR A 439 -14.15 4.17 0.62
N VAL A 440 -13.57 4.39 -0.57
CA VAL A 440 -12.13 4.69 -0.74
C VAL A 440 -11.74 5.99 -0.02
N GLU A 441 -12.59 7.02 -0.09
CA GLU A 441 -12.35 8.28 0.60
C GLU A 441 -12.46 8.16 2.13
N ALA A 442 -13.42 7.39 2.63
CA ALA A 442 -13.55 7.12 4.06
C ALA A 442 -12.44 6.19 4.60
N ASN A 443 -11.80 5.40 3.74
CA ASN A 443 -10.82 4.38 4.12
C ASN A 443 -9.49 4.51 3.37
N PRO A 444 -8.75 5.64 3.50
CA PRO A 444 -7.53 5.91 2.74
C PRO A 444 -6.34 4.98 3.08
N ARG A 445 -6.47 4.09 4.06
CA ARG A 445 -5.45 3.06 4.36
C ARG A 445 -5.67 1.75 3.57
N VAL A 446 -6.85 1.56 3.00
CA VAL A 446 -7.21 0.34 2.25
C VAL A 446 -6.86 0.56 0.79
N LEU A 447 -5.99 -0.28 0.24
CA LEU A 447 -5.74 -0.32 -1.19
C LEU A 447 -6.85 -1.12 -1.88
N VAL A 448 -7.69 -0.44 -2.65
CA VAL A 448 -8.76 -1.06 -3.44
C VAL A 448 -8.24 -1.25 -4.87
N VAL A 449 -7.90 -2.50 -5.19
CA VAL A 449 -7.36 -2.93 -6.47
C VAL A 449 -8.51 -3.28 -7.41
N ARG A 450 -8.67 -2.46 -8.46
CA ARG A 450 -9.74 -2.56 -9.46
C ARG A 450 -9.36 -1.88 -10.76
N ASN A 451 -10.09 -2.18 -11.82
CA ASN A 451 -9.87 -1.71 -13.19
C ASN A 451 -8.44 -1.98 -13.67
N THR A 452 -7.86 -3.10 -13.25
CA THR A 452 -6.45 -3.44 -13.55
C THR A 452 -6.20 -3.55 -15.04
N LYS A 453 -7.14 -4.08 -15.82
CA LYS A 453 -7.04 -4.12 -17.28
C LYS A 453 -6.94 -2.74 -17.92
N GLN A 454 -7.76 -1.77 -17.49
CA GLN A 454 -7.69 -0.39 -17.98
C GLN A 454 -6.39 0.29 -17.54
N LEU A 455 -5.93 -0.02 -16.33
CA LEU A 455 -4.66 0.47 -15.79
C LEU A 455 -3.45 -0.04 -16.58
N GLU A 456 -3.44 -1.33 -16.91
CA GLU A 456 -2.44 -1.95 -17.77
C GLU A 456 -2.44 -1.35 -19.18
N GLN A 457 -3.62 -1.05 -19.73
CA GLN A 457 -3.74 -0.36 -21.02
C GLN A 457 -3.20 1.08 -20.96
N TRP A 458 -3.53 1.83 -19.90
CA TRP A 458 -3.01 3.19 -19.69
C TRP A 458 -1.49 3.18 -19.54
N TRP A 459 -0.96 2.31 -18.68
CA TRP A 459 0.49 2.17 -18.48
C TRP A 459 1.16 1.69 -19.77
N GLY A 460 0.63 0.66 -20.42
CA GLY A 460 1.14 0.09 -21.66
C GLY A 460 1.22 1.11 -22.80
N GLY A 461 0.17 1.92 -22.97
CA GLY A 461 0.07 2.97 -24.00
C GLY A 461 0.88 4.24 -23.72
N MET A 462 1.49 4.36 -22.54
CA MET A 462 2.33 5.50 -22.16
C MET A 462 3.70 5.44 -22.85
N SER A 463 4.27 6.60 -23.19
CA SER A 463 5.61 6.67 -23.78
C SER A 463 6.69 6.26 -22.78
N ASP A 464 7.81 5.74 -23.29
CA ASP A 464 8.94 5.30 -22.45
C ASP A 464 9.53 6.45 -21.60
N MET A 465 9.50 7.68 -22.12
CA MET A 465 9.84 8.89 -21.38
C MET A 465 8.96 9.01 -20.13
N TRP A 466 7.64 8.96 -20.28
CA TRP A 466 6.71 9.11 -19.17
C TRP A 466 6.77 7.93 -18.20
N LYS A 467 6.91 6.69 -18.70
CA LYS A 467 7.19 5.52 -17.85
C LYS A 467 8.44 5.75 -17.02
N GLY A 468 9.54 6.18 -17.62
CA GLY A 468 10.79 6.49 -16.93
C GLY A 468 10.67 7.59 -15.87
N VAL A 469 9.84 8.60 -16.12
CA VAL A 469 9.54 9.67 -15.14
C VAL A 469 8.78 9.12 -13.94
N LEU A 470 7.71 8.36 -14.17
CA LEU A 470 6.87 7.82 -13.10
C LEU A 470 7.58 6.70 -12.33
N THR A 471 8.34 5.82 -12.99
CA THR A 471 9.14 4.79 -12.29
C THR A 471 10.22 5.41 -11.42
N LYS A 472 10.86 6.51 -11.87
CA LYS A 472 11.80 7.27 -11.03
C LYS A 472 11.10 7.94 -9.84
N TYR A 473 9.90 8.47 -10.04
CA TYR A 473 9.11 9.06 -8.94
C TYR A 473 8.72 8.00 -7.89
N MET A 474 8.29 6.82 -8.34
CA MET A 474 7.90 5.72 -7.46
C MET A 474 9.08 4.98 -6.83
N ASP A 475 10.31 5.21 -7.32
CA ASP A 475 11.51 4.39 -7.02
C ASP A 475 11.30 2.89 -7.34
N MET A 476 10.61 2.62 -8.45
CA MET A 476 10.23 1.25 -8.86
C MET A 476 10.33 1.09 -10.38
N PRO A 477 11.26 0.26 -10.90
CA PRO A 477 11.50 0.14 -12.34
C PRO A 477 10.41 -0.63 -13.08
N ASN A 478 9.76 -1.58 -12.41
CA ASN A 478 8.71 -2.43 -12.97
C ASN A 478 7.49 -2.43 -12.02
N PRO A 479 6.69 -1.35 -12.00
CA PRO A 479 5.54 -1.25 -11.12
C PRO A 479 4.48 -2.27 -11.51
N ASP A 480 3.90 -2.94 -10.51
CA ASP A 480 2.73 -3.80 -10.70
C ASP A 480 1.42 -2.99 -10.59
N ASN A 481 0.27 -3.67 -10.69
CA ASN A 481 -1.02 -3.01 -10.63
C ASN A 481 -1.29 -2.32 -9.28
N GLU A 482 -0.75 -2.83 -8.18
CA GLU A 482 -0.89 -2.20 -6.87
C GLU A 482 -0.11 -0.89 -6.80
N ASP A 483 1.13 -0.91 -7.29
CA ASP A 483 1.99 0.26 -7.37
C ASP A 483 1.34 1.37 -8.21
N LEU A 484 0.78 0.99 -9.35
CA LEU A 484 0.08 1.91 -10.24
C LEU A 484 -1.20 2.47 -9.60
N ILE A 485 -1.95 1.69 -8.84
CA ILE A 485 -3.12 2.21 -8.09
C ILE A 485 -2.67 3.16 -6.99
N GLN A 486 -1.57 2.88 -6.29
CA GLN A 486 -1.00 3.82 -5.33
C GLN A 486 -0.59 5.13 -6.01
N LEU A 487 -0.03 5.06 -7.21
CA LEU A 487 0.29 6.24 -8.01
C LEU A 487 -0.97 7.08 -8.33
N LEU A 488 -2.11 6.47 -8.65
CA LEU A 488 -3.36 7.21 -8.91
C LEU A 488 -3.90 7.98 -7.68
N ARG A 489 -3.36 7.72 -6.48
CA ARG A 489 -3.83 8.28 -5.21
C ARG A 489 -2.99 9.45 -4.72
N ILE A 490 -1.89 9.77 -5.38
CA ILE A 490 -1.01 10.87 -4.96
C ILE A 490 -1.72 12.21 -5.10
N ASP A 491 -1.41 13.12 -4.18
CA ASP A 491 -1.89 14.50 -4.16
C ASP A 491 -0.83 15.50 -4.64
N SER A 492 0.44 15.09 -4.69
CA SER A 492 1.55 15.94 -5.10
C SER A 492 2.46 15.19 -6.07
N LEU A 493 2.88 15.88 -7.13
CA LEU A 493 3.81 15.33 -8.12
C LEU A 493 4.83 16.40 -8.55
N ASN A 494 6.11 16.10 -8.35
CA ASN A 494 7.21 16.93 -8.81
C ASN A 494 7.85 16.36 -10.07
N LEU A 495 7.70 17.07 -11.19
CA LEU A 495 8.23 16.73 -12.50
C LEU A 495 9.28 17.73 -12.98
N GLU A 496 9.91 18.49 -12.08
CA GLU A 496 10.90 19.48 -12.46
C GLU A 496 12.04 18.85 -13.28
N GLY A 497 12.32 19.43 -14.46
CA GLY A 497 13.42 18.99 -15.32
C GLY A 497 13.30 17.54 -15.82
N ALA A 498 12.10 16.97 -15.79
CA ALA A 498 11.83 15.58 -16.20
C ALA A 498 11.93 15.36 -17.72
N GLY A 499 12.05 16.43 -18.51
CA GLY A 499 12.14 16.36 -19.97
C GLY A 499 10.79 16.13 -20.65
N ILE A 500 9.67 16.35 -19.94
CA ILE A 500 8.32 16.09 -20.44
C ILE A 500 7.88 17.14 -21.47
N ILE A 501 7.24 16.69 -22.55
CA ILE A 501 6.77 17.54 -23.66
C ILE A 501 5.25 17.58 -23.82
N THR A 502 4.53 16.61 -23.24
CA THR A 502 3.06 16.48 -23.27
C THR A 502 2.56 16.06 -21.89
N LEU A 503 1.33 16.41 -21.52
CA LEU A 503 0.77 16.15 -20.18
C LEU A 503 -0.36 15.12 -20.15
N ALA A 504 -0.65 14.46 -21.28
CA ALA A 504 -1.78 13.52 -21.41
C ALA A 504 -1.85 12.44 -20.31
N PRO A 505 -0.73 11.83 -19.84
CA PRO A 505 -0.80 10.83 -18.77
C PRO A 505 -1.34 11.35 -17.43
N LEU A 506 -1.23 12.66 -17.16
CA LEU A 506 -1.69 13.26 -15.92
C LEU A 506 -3.22 13.21 -15.77
N ALA A 507 -3.97 13.05 -16.86
CA ALA A 507 -5.44 12.99 -16.81
C ALA A 507 -5.99 11.84 -15.92
N GLN A 508 -5.20 10.79 -15.67
CA GLN A 508 -5.57 9.71 -14.74
C GLN A 508 -5.27 10.04 -13.27
N LEU A 509 -4.38 10.99 -12.99
CA LEU A 509 -3.96 11.37 -11.64
C LEU A 509 -4.89 12.43 -11.03
N LYS A 510 -6.20 12.12 -11.00
CA LYS A 510 -7.29 13.04 -10.64
C LYS A 510 -7.23 13.56 -9.19
N LYS A 511 -6.41 12.94 -8.34
CA LYS A 511 -6.25 13.32 -6.93
C LYS A 511 -5.14 14.37 -6.71
N ILE A 512 -4.39 14.75 -7.74
CA ILE A 512 -3.34 15.78 -7.65
C ILE A 512 -3.93 17.14 -7.24
N ALA A 513 -3.37 17.70 -6.17
CA ALA A 513 -3.57 19.05 -5.67
C ALA A 513 -2.33 19.96 -5.90
N HIS A 514 -1.13 19.39 -5.95
CA HIS A 514 0.11 20.14 -6.11
C HIS A 514 0.96 19.57 -7.26
N LEU A 515 1.22 20.39 -8.28
CA LEU A 515 1.94 19.95 -9.47
C LEU A 515 3.09 20.91 -9.80
N ASN A 516 4.31 20.37 -9.83
CA ASN A 516 5.49 21.10 -10.29
C ASN A 516 5.93 20.59 -11.68
N LEU A 517 5.83 21.45 -12.68
CA LEU A 517 6.20 21.23 -14.08
C LEU A 517 7.41 22.07 -14.51
N ASN A 518 8.15 22.66 -13.56
CA ASN A 518 9.24 23.59 -13.86
C ASN A 518 10.30 22.97 -14.78
N SER A 519 10.97 23.81 -15.57
CA SER A 519 12.13 23.44 -16.37
C SER A 519 11.88 22.30 -17.36
N ASN A 520 10.66 22.22 -17.91
CA ASN A 520 10.31 21.26 -18.95
C ASN A 520 10.06 21.93 -20.30
N PRO A 521 10.34 21.25 -21.43
CA PRO A 521 10.11 21.76 -22.78
C PRO A 521 8.63 21.82 -23.21
N LEU A 522 7.71 22.09 -22.27
CA LEU A 522 6.26 22.17 -22.49
C LEU A 522 5.89 23.41 -23.31
N LYS A 523 4.96 23.25 -24.26
CA LYS A 523 4.42 24.34 -25.10
C LYS A 523 2.95 24.67 -24.82
N ASN A 524 2.20 23.72 -24.28
CA ASN A 524 0.80 23.88 -23.91
C ASN A 524 0.49 23.05 -22.64
N LEU A 525 -0.70 23.27 -22.08
CA LEU A 525 -1.17 22.64 -20.85
C LEU A 525 -2.28 21.60 -21.10
N GLN A 526 -2.40 21.10 -22.35
CA GLN A 526 -3.41 20.11 -22.69
C GLN A 526 -3.14 18.80 -21.93
N GLY A 527 -4.15 18.33 -21.21
CA GLY A 527 -4.09 17.19 -20.29
C GLY A 527 -4.30 17.57 -18.82
N LEU A 528 -4.32 18.86 -18.47
CA LEU A 528 -4.58 19.33 -17.10
C LEU A 528 -6.06 19.62 -16.81
N GLU A 529 -6.92 19.67 -17.84
CA GLU A 529 -8.31 20.13 -17.75
C GLU A 529 -9.17 19.29 -16.80
N SER A 530 -8.80 18.03 -16.56
CA SER A 530 -9.50 17.09 -15.67
C SER A 530 -8.97 17.05 -14.24
N LEU A 531 -7.96 17.86 -13.90
CA LEU A 531 -7.36 17.90 -12.55
C LEU A 531 -8.15 18.84 -11.64
N GLU A 532 -9.41 18.52 -11.39
CA GLU A 532 -10.35 19.40 -10.66
C GLU A 532 -9.92 19.70 -9.22
N ARG A 533 -9.05 18.87 -8.63
CA ARG A 533 -8.48 19.07 -7.29
C ARG A 533 -7.22 19.93 -7.25
N LEU A 534 -6.70 20.37 -8.41
CA LEU A 534 -5.45 21.11 -8.49
C LEU A 534 -5.57 22.46 -7.77
N GLU A 535 -4.71 22.70 -6.78
CA GLU A 535 -4.65 23.92 -5.98
C GLU A 535 -3.42 24.77 -6.32
N THR A 536 -2.28 24.11 -6.57
CA THR A 536 -0.99 24.74 -6.82
C THR A 536 -0.38 24.18 -8.10
N LEU A 537 0.02 25.08 -9.00
CA LEU A 537 0.70 24.75 -10.25
C LEU A 537 1.94 25.64 -10.43
N THR A 538 3.10 25.02 -10.59
CA THR A 538 4.32 25.73 -11.02
C THR A 538 4.76 25.21 -12.39
N LEU A 539 5.00 26.10 -13.34
CA LEU A 539 5.43 25.79 -14.70
C LEU A 539 6.52 26.77 -15.19
N ASN A 540 7.40 27.15 -14.27
CA ASN A 540 8.49 28.09 -14.51
C ASN A 540 9.48 27.53 -15.54
N ASN A 541 10.11 28.38 -16.33
CA ASN A 541 11.10 28.02 -17.35
C ASN A 541 10.55 27.00 -18.38
N THR A 542 9.32 27.23 -18.85
CA THR A 542 8.68 26.46 -19.92
C THR A 542 8.40 27.34 -21.14
N ALA A 543 8.02 26.74 -22.27
CA ALA A 543 7.64 27.48 -23.49
C ALA A 543 6.12 27.70 -23.61
N VAL A 544 5.37 27.52 -22.52
CA VAL A 544 3.91 27.66 -22.49
C VAL A 544 3.50 29.10 -22.81
N ALA A 545 2.55 29.25 -23.72
CA ALA A 545 2.02 30.56 -24.15
C ALA A 545 0.54 30.77 -23.81
N ASP A 546 -0.19 29.68 -23.60
CA ASP A 546 -1.64 29.67 -23.36
C ASP A 546 -1.97 28.98 -22.04
N LEU A 547 -2.69 29.70 -21.18
CA LEU A 547 -3.18 29.22 -19.87
C LEU A 547 -4.68 28.87 -19.89
N SER A 548 -5.35 28.98 -21.04
CA SER A 548 -6.78 28.67 -21.17
C SER A 548 -7.19 27.26 -20.71
N PRO A 549 -6.35 26.20 -20.79
CA PRO A 549 -6.69 24.89 -20.22
C PRO A 549 -6.94 24.90 -18.71
N LEU A 550 -6.43 25.91 -17.99
CA LEU A 550 -6.63 26.05 -16.55
C LEU A 550 -7.97 26.69 -16.18
N ALA A 551 -8.69 27.30 -17.13
CA ALA A 551 -9.76 28.26 -16.85
C ALA A 551 -10.93 27.72 -16.02
N ASN A 552 -11.13 26.39 -15.96
CA ASN A 552 -12.22 25.76 -15.22
C ASN A 552 -11.76 25.05 -13.93
N LEU A 553 -10.47 25.10 -13.58
CA LEU A 553 -9.94 24.43 -12.39
C LEU A 553 -10.20 25.30 -11.15
N SER A 554 -11.44 25.34 -10.69
CA SER A 554 -11.93 26.29 -9.66
C SER A 554 -11.20 26.21 -8.31
N ASN A 555 -10.50 25.11 -8.02
CA ASN A 555 -9.70 24.95 -6.81
C ASN A 555 -8.31 25.57 -6.89
N LEU A 556 -7.86 26.04 -8.06
CA LEU A 556 -6.56 26.69 -8.22
C LEU A 556 -6.46 27.96 -7.37
N ARG A 557 -5.44 28.00 -6.51
CA ARG A 557 -5.13 29.11 -5.60
C ARG A 557 -3.84 29.81 -5.99
N HIS A 558 -2.88 29.07 -6.53
CA HIS A 558 -1.51 29.52 -6.75
C HIS A 558 -0.98 29.03 -8.10
N ILE A 559 -0.59 29.97 -8.96
CA ILE A 559 0.06 29.68 -10.24
C ILE A 559 1.40 30.43 -10.31
N GLU A 560 2.46 29.70 -10.63
CA GLU A 560 3.74 30.27 -11.05
C GLU A 560 4.04 29.88 -12.49
N ALA A 561 4.20 30.88 -13.35
CA ALA A 561 4.48 30.72 -14.78
C ALA A 561 5.60 31.68 -15.20
N GLU A 562 6.70 31.66 -14.44
CA GLU A 562 7.88 32.50 -14.67
C GLU A 562 8.70 32.03 -15.87
N ASN A 563 9.33 32.97 -16.58
CA ASN A 563 10.13 32.74 -17.79
C ASN A 563 9.38 31.88 -18.83
N THR A 564 8.09 32.21 -19.03
CA THR A 564 7.21 31.56 -20.02
C THR A 564 6.94 32.47 -21.22
N LYS A 565 6.15 32.01 -22.19
CA LYS A 565 5.70 32.81 -23.34
C LYS A 565 4.28 33.35 -23.17
N VAL A 566 3.73 33.25 -21.96
CA VAL A 566 2.36 33.67 -21.65
C VAL A 566 2.18 35.15 -21.97
N LYS A 567 1.09 35.45 -22.69
CA LYS A 567 0.69 36.82 -23.04
C LYS A 567 -0.73 37.14 -22.59
N ASN A 568 -1.67 36.22 -22.81
CA ASN A 568 -3.06 36.40 -22.42
C ASN A 568 -3.35 35.62 -21.12
N ILE A 569 -3.95 36.31 -20.14
CA ILE A 569 -4.33 35.77 -18.83
C ILE A 569 -5.79 36.05 -18.46
N THR A 570 -6.57 36.59 -19.39
CA THR A 570 -7.94 37.06 -19.11
C THR A 570 -8.90 35.91 -18.78
N ASP A 571 -8.66 34.71 -19.30
CA ASP A 571 -9.42 33.49 -19.01
C ASP A 571 -9.28 33.04 -17.55
N LEU A 572 -8.18 33.41 -16.87
CA LEU A 572 -7.99 33.15 -15.44
C LEU A 572 -8.98 33.93 -14.56
N GLY A 573 -9.72 34.89 -15.14
CA GLY A 573 -10.83 35.58 -14.49
C GLY A 573 -11.91 34.63 -13.95
N ARG A 574 -12.04 33.42 -14.51
CA ARG A 574 -13.00 32.39 -14.07
C ARG A 574 -12.59 31.64 -12.80
N LEU A 575 -11.32 31.67 -12.44
CA LEU A 575 -10.78 30.91 -11.29
C LEU A 575 -11.18 31.54 -9.96
N THR A 576 -12.24 31.05 -9.34
CA THR A 576 -12.85 31.68 -8.15
C THR A 576 -11.93 31.70 -6.92
N MET A 577 -11.02 30.73 -6.79
CA MET A 577 -10.13 30.59 -5.63
C MET A 577 -8.71 31.14 -5.85
N LEU A 578 -8.40 31.69 -7.03
CA LEU A 578 -7.05 32.15 -7.36
C LEU A 578 -6.66 33.37 -6.51
N LYS A 579 -5.54 33.25 -5.77
CA LYS A 579 -5.01 34.29 -4.87
C LYS A 579 -3.62 34.76 -5.26
N TYR A 580 -2.86 33.96 -6.01
CA TYR A 580 -1.51 34.31 -6.43
C TYR A 580 -1.21 33.87 -7.86
N LEU A 581 -0.61 34.77 -8.63
CA LEU A 581 -0.17 34.56 -10.01
C LEU A 581 1.20 35.22 -10.23
N SER A 582 2.26 34.41 -10.43
CA SER A 582 3.56 34.90 -10.87
C SER A 582 3.75 34.69 -12.38
N LEU A 583 4.18 35.74 -13.06
CA LEU A 583 4.39 35.83 -14.51
C LEU A 583 5.72 36.53 -14.82
N GLU A 584 6.68 36.48 -13.89
CA GLU A 584 8.00 37.10 -14.06
C GLU A 584 8.67 36.58 -15.33
N GLY A 585 9.29 37.45 -16.13
CA GLY A 585 9.94 37.03 -17.39
C GLY A 585 9.00 36.49 -18.48
N SER A 586 7.67 36.66 -18.35
CA SER A 586 6.70 36.37 -19.41
C SER A 586 6.47 37.56 -20.35
N ASN A 587 5.61 37.37 -21.37
CA ASN A 587 5.23 38.39 -22.34
C ASN A 587 3.90 39.10 -22.00
N VAL A 588 3.45 39.02 -20.75
CA VAL A 588 2.23 39.70 -20.29
C VAL A 588 2.42 41.22 -20.26
N ASP A 589 1.39 41.96 -20.67
CA ASP A 589 1.37 43.41 -20.58
C ASP A 589 0.48 43.92 -19.43
N LYS A 590 0.70 45.19 -19.05
CA LYS A 590 -0.05 45.85 -17.96
C LYS A 590 -1.56 45.91 -18.22
N THR A 591 -1.99 45.96 -19.48
CA THR A 591 -3.40 46.02 -19.86
C THR A 591 -4.10 44.70 -19.54
N ALA A 592 -3.48 43.56 -19.89
CA ALA A 592 -4.00 42.24 -19.57
C ALA A 592 -4.10 42.01 -18.06
N VAL A 593 -3.10 42.48 -17.29
CA VAL A 593 -3.13 42.42 -15.82
C VAL A 593 -4.24 43.30 -15.25
N SER A 594 -4.39 44.52 -15.74
CA SER A 594 -5.47 45.43 -15.33
C SER A 594 -6.86 44.81 -15.52
N LEU A 595 -7.12 44.25 -16.71
CA LEU A 595 -8.39 43.56 -17.03
C LEU A 595 -8.66 42.34 -16.15
N LEU A 596 -7.62 41.63 -15.72
CA LEU A 596 -7.76 40.50 -14.80
C LEU A 596 -8.10 40.98 -13.38
N LEU A 597 -7.41 42.02 -12.90
CA LEU A 597 -7.63 42.57 -11.56
C LEU A 597 -9.00 43.24 -11.41
N ASP A 598 -9.57 43.80 -12.49
CA ASP A 598 -10.95 44.29 -12.49
C ASP A 598 -11.99 43.18 -12.26
N LYS A 599 -11.63 41.91 -12.49
CA LYS A 599 -12.46 40.74 -12.15
C LYS A 599 -12.05 40.10 -10.82
N LYS A 600 -10.85 40.38 -10.31
CA LYS A 600 -10.21 39.74 -9.15
C LYS A 600 -9.37 40.73 -8.36
N GLU A 601 -10.03 41.58 -7.57
CA GLU A 601 -9.35 42.66 -6.84
C GLU A 601 -8.34 42.16 -5.79
N ASP A 602 -8.60 41.01 -5.16
CA ASP A 602 -7.72 40.41 -4.15
C ASP A 602 -6.52 39.62 -4.72
N LEU A 603 -6.43 39.48 -6.05
CA LEU A 603 -5.39 38.67 -6.67
C LEU A 603 -4.04 39.37 -6.62
N THR A 604 -3.03 38.71 -6.06
CA THR A 604 -1.65 39.18 -6.19
C THR A 604 -1.07 38.72 -7.53
N VAL A 605 -0.73 39.67 -8.40
CA VAL A 605 -0.06 39.40 -9.69
C VAL A 605 1.36 39.99 -9.66
N ILE A 606 2.35 39.15 -9.95
CA ILE A 606 3.78 39.53 -10.01
C ILE A 606 4.27 39.40 -11.46
N PHE A 607 4.81 40.47 -12.05
CA PHE A 607 5.32 40.48 -13.43
C PHE A 607 6.31 41.64 -13.65
N GLN A 608 7.30 41.47 -14.53
CA GLN A 608 8.26 42.55 -14.88
C GLN A 608 8.94 43.21 -13.65
N THR A 609 9.15 42.45 -12.58
CA THR A 609 9.69 42.93 -11.30
C THR A 609 11.04 43.61 -11.45
N LYS A 610 11.90 43.13 -12.36
CA LYS A 610 13.19 43.77 -12.64
C LYS A 610 13.05 45.23 -13.10
N ALA A 611 12.11 45.50 -14.01
CA ALA A 611 11.85 46.86 -14.49
C ALA A 611 11.28 47.73 -13.36
N LEU A 612 10.37 47.17 -12.57
CA LEU A 612 9.75 47.87 -11.44
C LEU A 612 10.75 48.21 -10.32
N ASN A 613 11.67 47.31 -10.02
CA ASN A 613 12.76 47.58 -9.07
C ASN A 613 13.71 48.67 -9.58
N ALA A 614 14.06 48.64 -10.87
CA ALA A 614 14.89 49.68 -11.48
C ALA A 614 14.18 51.05 -11.42
N TRP A 615 12.89 51.09 -11.74
CA TRP A 615 12.04 52.27 -11.57
C TRP A 615 12.08 52.78 -10.13
N TRP A 616 11.85 51.91 -9.14
CA TRP A 616 11.88 52.30 -7.73
C TRP A 616 13.25 52.87 -7.30
N GLY A 617 14.33 52.27 -7.79
CA GLY A 617 15.71 52.68 -7.48
C GLY A 617 16.05 54.09 -7.93
N ILE A 618 15.51 54.54 -9.07
CA ILE A 618 15.79 55.88 -9.62
C ILE A 618 14.89 56.98 -9.04
N LEU A 619 13.84 56.64 -8.27
CA LEU A 619 12.95 57.63 -7.67
C LEU A 619 13.69 58.52 -6.67
N SER A 620 13.34 59.81 -6.66
CA SER A 620 13.81 60.75 -5.64
C SER A 620 13.18 60.43 -4.27
N GLU A 621 13.88 60.75 -3.18
CA GLU A 621 13.38 60.50 -1.81
C GLU A 621 12.04 61.19 -1.51
N PRO A 622 11.75 62.43 -1.98
CA PRO A 622 10.40 63.01 -1.87
C PRO A 622 9.31 62.16 -2.52
N ILE A 623 9.57 61.62 -3.73
CA ILE A 623 8.60 60.78 -4.44
C ILE A 623 8.40 59.43 -3.73
N LYS A 624 9.50 58.77 -3.31
CA LYS A 624 9.42 57.54 -2.53
C LYS A 624 8.62 57.72 -1.25
N ARG A 625 8.79 58.86 -0.55
CA ARG A 625 8.03 59.20 0.64
C ARG A 625 6.54 59.34 0.32
N ALA A 626 6.18 60.11 -0.72
CA ALA A 626 4.80 60.28 -1.12
C ALA A 626 4.12 58.95 -1.50
N PHE A 627 4.81 58.06 -2.21
CA PHE A 627 4.27 56.73 -2.52
C PHE A 627 4.09 55.84 -1.28
N LYS A 628 5.03 55.90 -0.33
CA LYS A 628 4.95 55.18 0.96
C LYS A 628 3.77 55.62 1.84
N GLU A 629 3.27 56.84 1.68
CA GLU A 629 2.09 57.32 2.43
C GLU A 629 0.79 56.64 1.98
N ASN A 630 0.77 55.99 0.80
CA ASN A 630 -0.41 55.34 0.25
C ASN A 630 -0.46 53.82 0.49
N VAL A 631 0.69 53.19 0.76
CA VAL A 631 0.80 51.73 0.97
C VAL A 631 1.83 51.44 2.05
N VAL A 632 1.49 50.53 2.96
CA VAL A 632 2.43 50.02 3.97
C VAL A 632 3.53 49.22 3.29
N MET A 633 4.76 49.76 3.27
CA MET A 633 5.90 49.10 2.67
C MET A 633 7.20 49.28 3.45
N ALA A 634 8.11 48.33 3.27
CA ALA A 634 9.42 48.36 3.91
C ALA A 634 10.32 49.46 3.33
N ALA A 635 11.45 49.72 3.98
CA ALA A 635 12.47 50.65 3.49
C ALA A 635 12.92 50.30 2.06
N GLN A 636 13.18 49.00 1.84
CA GLN A 636 13.34 48.36 0.54
C GLN A 636 12.10 47.50 0.26
N PRO A 637 11.16 47.96 -0.60
CA PRO A 637 9.93 47.25 -0.85
C PRO A 637 10.16 45.89 -1.52
N THR A 638 9.31 44.92 -1.21
CA THR A 638 9.27 43.64 -1.93
C THR A 638 8.60 43.79 -3.29
N ALA A 639 8.79 42.82 -4.19
CA ALA A 639 8.08 42.76 -5.48
C ALA A 639 6.57 42.91 -5.30
N LYS A 640 5.99 42.19 -4.33
CA LYS A 640 4.58 42.28 -3.97
C LYS A 640 4.17 43.69 -3.56
N GLN A 641 4.95 44.36 -2.72
CA GLN A 641 4.66 45.72 -2.26
C GLN A 641 4.70 46.74 -3.41
N LEU A 642 5.65 46.61 -4.33
CA LEU A 642 5.71 47.49 -5.50
C LEU A 642 4.52 47.26 -6.44
N HIS A 643 4.14 46.00 -6.69
CA HIS A 643 2.96 45.68 -7.51
C HIS A 643 1.66 46.17 -6.86
N GLN A 644 1.54 46.05 -5.54
CA GLN A 644 0.44 46.64 -4.78
C GLN A 644 0.39 48.16 -4.94
N LEU A 645 1.54 48.84 -4.92
CA LEU A 645 1.61 50.29 -5.15
C LEU A 645 1.15 50.67 -6.56
N VAL A 646 1.71 50.08 -7.61
CA VAL A 646 1.41 50.49 -8.99
C VAL A 646 0.05 50.00 -9.51
N SER A 647 -0.63 49.12 -8.77
CA SER A 647 -2.00 48.67 -9.03
C SER A 647 -3.08 49.46 -8.29
N LEU A 648 -2.70 50.48 -7.51
CA LEU A 648 -3.65 51.32 -6.81
C LEU A 648 -4.62 52.01 -7.78
N GLU A 649 -5.91 51.97 -7.43
CA GLU A 649 -6.93 52.76 -8.13
C GLU A 649 -6.96 54.22 -7.67
N LYS A 650 -6.48 54.50 -6.45
CA LYS A 650 -6.50 55.82 -5.83
C LYS A 650 -5.13 56.16 -5.29
N LEU A 651 -4.64 57.36 -5.60
CA LEU A 651 -3.33 57.82 -5.16
C LEU A 651 -3.40 59.27 -4.68
N ASN A 652 -2.85 59.53 -3.49
CA ASN A 652 -2.75 60.85 -2.89
C ASN A 652 -1.28 61.25 -2.74
N ILE A 653 -0.89 62.39 -3.29
CA ILE A 653 0.48 62.89 -3.28
C ILE A 653 0.50 64.29 -2.69
N GLN A 654 1.34 64.49 -1.68
CA GLN A 654 1.57 65.78 -1.03
C GLN A 654 3.07 66.09 -0.91
N GLY A 655 3.43 67.38 -0.90
CA GLY A 655 4.79 67.83 -0.64
C GLY A 655 5.33 68.86 -1.64
N SER A 656 5.76 70.00 -1.12
CA SER A 656 6.18 71.17 -1.90
C SER A 656 7.45 70.98 -2.72
N SER A 657 8.26 69.96 -2.40
CA SER A 657 9.50 69.65 -3.12
C SER A 657 9.30 68.87 -4.42
N ILE A 658 8.09 68.38 -4.70
CA ILE A 658 7.78 67.62 -5.92
C ILE A 658 7.34 68.59 -7.03
N THR A 659 8.11 68.64 -8.12
CA THR A 659 7.87 69.53 -9.27
C THR A 659 7.56 68.79 -10.57
N SER A 660 7.64 67.46 -10.57
CA SER A 660 7.33 66.57 -11.69
C SER A 660 6.82 65.22 -11.17
N LEU A 661 5.97 64.54 -11.95
CA LEU A 661 5.37 63.24 -11.62
C LEU A 661 5.27 62.33 -12.87
N ALA A 662 6.31 62.35 -13.71
CA ALA A 662 6.41 61.47 -14.88
C ALA A 662 6.45 59.98 -14.48
N GLU A 663 6.90 59.69 -13.26
CA GLU A 663 7.04 58.38 -12.65
C GLU A 663 5.71 57.65 -12.46
N LEU A 664 4.58 58.35 -12.57
CA LEU A 664 3.24 57.74 -12.57
C LEU A 664 2.99 56.86 -13.80
N SER A 665 3.89 56.81 -14.79
CA SER A 665 3.76 55.95 -15.98
C SER A 665 3.72 54.45 -15.63
N GLU A 666 4.20 54.08 -14.44
CA GLU A 666 4.14 52.71 -13.97
C GLU A 666 2.78 52.31 -13.40
N PHE A 667 1.92 53.26 -13.03
CA PHE A 667 0.59 52.98 -12.48
C PHE A 667 -0.39 52.63 -13.60
N TYR A 668 -0.97 51.42 -13.54
CA TYR A 668 -1.78 50.86 -14.63
C TYR A 668 -3.26 50.67 -14.29
N ARG A 669 -3.68 51.03 -13.08
CA ARG A 669 -5.09 50.97 -12.62
C ARG A 669 -5.61 52.28 -12.03
N LEU A 670 -4.82 53.36 -12.11
CA LEU A 670 -5.14 54.61 -11.43
C LEU A 670 -6.40 55.27 -12.01
N LYS A 671 -7.43 55.40 -11.18
CA LYS A 671 -8.74 56.02 -11.49
C LYS A 671 -8.91 57.36 -10.77
N GLU A 672 -8.31 57.54 -9.59
CA GLU A 672 -8.40 58.78 -8.81
C GLU A 672 -7.01 59.27 -8.39
N LEU A 673 -6.68 60.51 -8.72
CA LEU A 673 -5.41 61.14 -8.38
C LEU A 673 -5.63 62.45 -7.64
N SER A 674 -5.12 62.54 -6.41
CA SER A 674 -5.10 63.78 -5.62
C SER A 674 -3.69 64.29 -5.44
N LEU A 675 -3.46 65.52 -5.85
CA LEU A 675 -2.21 66.27 -5.74
C LEU A 675 -2.46 67.46 -4.82
N ASN A 676 -1.67 67.63 -3.76
CA ASN A 676 -1.86 68.72 -2.80
C ASN A 676 -0.51 69.37 -2.45
N ARG A 677 -0.45 70.71 -2.48
CA ARG A 677 0.75 71.48 -2.09
C ARG A 677 2.02 71.04 -2.82
N LEU A 678 1.93 70.71 -4.11
CA LEU A 678 3.08 70.39 -4.95
C LEU A 678 3.64 71.64 -5.63
N GLY A 679 4.93 71.63 -5.96
CA GLY A 679 5.63 72.72 -6.65
C GLY A 679 5.42 72.77 -8.17
N MET A 680 4.48 71.99 -8.71
CA MET A 680 4.19 71.90 -10.15
C MET A 680 3.41 73.14 -10.63
N LYS A 681 3.91 73.80 -11.69
CA LYS A 681 3.25 74.97 -12.32
C LYS A 681 2.20 74.60 -13.36
N ASP A 682 2.26 73.37 -13.86
CA ASP A 682 1.33 72.79 -14.81
C ASP A 682 1.30 71.26 -14.61
N LEU A 683 0.43 70.56 -15.35
CA LEU A 683 0.27 69.11 -15.24
C LEU A 683 0.89 68.34 -16.44
N ASN A 684 1.75 68.98 -17.23
CA ASN A 684 2.28 68.40 -18.47
C ASN A 684 3.16 67.19 -18.19
N SER A 685 3.89 67.17 -17.06
CA SER A 685 4.75 66.06 -16.65
C SER A 685 3.97 64.79 -16.27
N LEU A 686 2.67 64.87 -15.98
CA LEU A 686 1.86 63.66 -15.74
C LEU A 686 1.78 62.82 -17.03
N PRO A 687 1.86 61.50 -16.95
CA PRO A 687 1.64 60.62 -18.09
C PRO A 687 0.17 60.66 -18.58
N ASP A 688 -0.09 60.05 -19.73
CA ASP A 688 -1.45 59.82 -20.22
C ASP A 688 -2.15 58.73 -19.39
N LEU A 689 -2.83 59.16 -18.33
CA LEU A 689 -3.58 58.29 -17.41
C LEU A 689 -4.97 57.99 -18.00
N LYS A 690 -5.03 57.08 -18.97
CA LYS A 690 -6.25 56.77 -19.73
C LYS A 690 -7.43 56.29 -18.87
N ALA A 691 -7.17 55.70 -17.70
CA ALA A 691 -8.21 55.22 -16.79
C ALA A 691 -8.67 56.27 -15.76
N LEU A 692 -8.09 57.48 -15.77
CA LEU A 692 -8.34 58.49 -14.75
C LEU A 692 -9.76 59.06 -14.87
N GLU A 693 -10.54 58.93 -13.80
CA GLU A 693 -11.91 59.41 -13.66
C GLU A 693 -12.03 60.59 -12.69
N ALA A 694 -11.12 60.72 -11.71
CA ALA A 694 -11.09 61.85 -10.80
C ALA A 694 -9.68 62.44 -10.67
N LEU A 695 -9.59 63.76 -10.78
CA LEU A 695 -8.35 64.51 -10.61
C LEU A 695 -8.57 65.66 -9.64
N SER A 696 -7.74 65.72 -8.61
CA SER A 696 -7.68 66.83 -7.66
C SER A 696 -6.27 67.41 -7.64
N PHE A 697 -6.12 68.72 -7.80
CA PHE A 697 -4.85 69.44 -7.63
C PHE A 697 -5.06 70.75 -6.88
N THR A 698 -4.81 70.73 -5.56
CA THR A 698 -5.19 71.83 -4.65
C THR A 698 -3.97 72.48 -4.02
N GLU A 699 -4.05 73.79 -3.76
CA GLU A 699 -2.93 74.55 -3.16
C GLU A 699 -1.63 74.46 -3.99
N MET A 700 -1.76 74.47 -5.32
CA MET A 700 -0.65 74.33 -6.27
C MET A 700 -0.54 75.59 -7.16
N PRO A 701 0.67 75.97 -7.63
CA PRO A 701 0.90 77.15 -8.46
C PRO A 701 0.49 76.94 -9.94
N VAL A 702 -0.61 76.21 -10.17
CA VAL A 702 -1.19 75.97 -11.50
C VAL A 702 -2.05 77.17 -11.90
N ALA A 703 -1.77 77.74 -13.07
CA ALA A 703 -2.40 78.98 -13.54
C ALA A 703 -3.49 78.76 -14.61
N ASP A 704 -3.48 77.64 -15.33
CA ASP A 704 -4.45 77.33 -16.38
C ASP A 704 -4.85 75.84 -16.42
N LEU A 705 -5.88 75.53 -17.21
CA LEU A 705 -6.48 74.19 -17.32
C LEU A 705 -6.11 73.45 -18.62
N LEU A 706 -5.18 73.94 -19.44
CA LEU A 706 -4.85 73.33 -20.73
C LEU A 706 -4.30 71.92 -20.56
N SER A 707 -3.45 71.69 -19.55
CA SER A 707 -2.87 70.38 -19.26
C SER A 707 -3.87 69.33 -18.78
N VAL A 708 -5.09 69.72 -18.38
CA VAL A 708 -6.16 68.80 -17.94
C VAL A 708 -6.82 68.11 -19.13
N LEU A 709 -6.76 68.71 -20.33
CA LEU A 709 -7.46 68.25 -21.53
C LEU A 709 -7.05 66.85 -21.99
N LYS A 710 -5.84 66.38 -21.64
CA LYS A 710 -5.39 65.02 -21.97
C LYS A 710 -6.17 63.93 -21.22
N PHE A 711 -6.80 64.26 -20.08
CA PHE A 711 -7.58 63.32 -19.27
C PHE A 711 -9.06 63.33 -19.68
N ASN A 712 -9.34 62.77 -20.86
CA ASN A 712 -10.67 62.81 -21.48
C ASN A 712 -11.74 61.94 -20.81
N ASN A 713 -11.36 61.12 -19.82
CA ASN A 713 -12.26 60.24 -19.05
C ASN A 713 -12.68 60.82 -17.68
N LEU A 714 -12.25 62.04 -17.36
CA LEU A 714 -12.58 62.66 -16.08
C LEU A 714 -14.09 62.90 -15.89
N LYS A 715 -14.57 62.44 -14.74
CA LYS A 715 -15.90 62.68 -14.17
C LYS A 715 -15.84 63.69 -13.02
N SER A 716 -14.71 63.81 -12.32
CA SER A 716 -14.54 64.74 -11.21
C SER A 716 -13.24 65.54 -11.34
N LEU A 717 -13.33 66.85 -11.18
CA LEU A 717 -12.19 67.76 -11.27
C LEU A 717 -12.19 68.75 -10.09
N ASN A 718 -11.15 68.73 -9.27
CA ASN A 718 -10.95 69.68 -8.17
C ASN A 718 -9.65 70.44 -8.37
N PHE A 719 -9.73 71.76 -8.44
CA PHE A 719 -8.58 72.65 -8.54
C PHE A 719 -8.68 73.81 -7.55
N SER A 720 -9.28 73.53 -6.39
CA SER A 720 -9.48 74.53 -5.35
C SER A 720 -8.16 75.12 -4.81
N ASN A 721 -8.22 76.38 -4.40
CA ASN A 721 -7.07 77.13 -3.89
C ASN A 721 -5.89 77.18 -4.88
N THR A 722 -6.18 77.44 -6.16
CA THR A 722 -5.18 77.65 -7.23
C THR A 722 -5.34 79.04 -7.85
N ALA A 723 -4.41 79.43 -8.74
CA ALA A 723 -4.44 80.74 -9.40
C ALA A 723 -5.40 80.82 -10.60
N ILE A 724 -6.05 79.71 -10.97
CA ILE A 724 -6.90 79.58 -12.16
C ILE A 724 -8.04 80.61 -12.16
N ASP A 725 -8.26 81.26 -13.29
CA ASP A 725 -9.35 82.22 -13.51
C ASP A 725 -10.20 81.97 -14.77
N ASP A 726 -9.72 81.11 -15.69
CA ASP A 726 -10.36 80.80 -16.97
C ASP A 726 -10.79 79.33 -17.08
N LEU A 727 -12.09 79.10 -17.29
CA LEU A 727 -12.69 77.77 -17.43
C LEU A 727 -12.89 77.33 -18.89
N ARG A 728 -12.58 78.16 -19.88
CA ARG A 728 -12.74 77.84 -21.32
C ARG A 728 -12.10 76.53 -21.76
N PRO A 729 -10.92 76.11 -21.24
CA PRO A 729 -10.35 74.81 -21.58
C PRO A 729 -11.30 73.63 -21.29
N LEU A 730 -12.22 73.73 -20.34
CA LEU A 730 -13.10 72.62 -19.98
C LEU A 730 -14.22 72.33 -20.99
N THR A 731 -14.42 73.18 -22.01
CA THR A 731 -15.56 73.11 -22.94
C THR A 731 -15.78 71.72 -23.58
N THR A 732 -14.71 70.96 -23.81
CA THR A 732 -14.77 69.63 -24.45
C THR A 732 -14.87 68.46 -23.46
N MET A 733 -14.78 68.70 -22.15
CA MET A 733 -14.72 67.67 -21.10
C MET A 733 -16.11 67.18 -20.68
N THR A 734 -16.93 66.78 -21.65
CA THR A 734 -18.37 66.48 -21.49
C THR A 734 -18.72 65.34 -20.53
N LYS A 735 -17.74 64.55 -20.07
CA LYS A 735 -17.91 63.51 -19.05
C LYS A 735 -17.88 64.03 -17.62
N LEU A 736 -17.49 65.29 -17.40
CA LEU A 736 -17.43 65.88 -16.07
C LEU A 736 -18.82 65.95 -15.43
N GLU A 737 -18.89 65.44 -14.20
CA GLU A 737 -20.05 65.44 -13.31
C GLU A 737 -19.84 66.35 -12.11
N ARG A 738 -18.60 66.56 -11.67
CA ARG A 738 -18.27 67.36 -10.48
C ARG A 738 -17.09 68.30 -10.74
N ILE A 739 -17.25 69.58 -10.39
CA ILE A 739 -16.19 70.59 -10.46
C ILE A 739 -16.05 71.31 -9.11
N ASN A 740 -14.85 71.32 -8.53
CA ASN A 740 -14.53 72.20 -7.40
C ASN A 740 -13.51 73.25 -7.85
N CYS A 741 -13.95 74.51 -7.94
CA CYS A 741 -13.13 75.68 -8.24
C CYS A 741 -13.09 76.67 -7.06
N SER A 742 -13.36 76.22 -5.84
CA SER A 742 -13.36 77.09 -4.66
C SER A 742 -11.99 77.70 -4.38
N GLY A 743 -11.95 78.93 -3.87
CA GLY A 743 -10.68 79.62 -3.54
C GLY A 743 -9.83 80.00 -4.76
N THR A 744 -10.43 80.03 -5.97
CA THR A 744 -9.75 80.41 -7.22
C THR A 744 -10.09 81.86 -7.63
N ASN A 745 -9.51 82.34 -8.74
CA ASN A 745 -9.77 83.67 -9.29
C ASN A 745 -10.90 83.71 -10.34
N VAL A 746 -11.66 82.63 -10.49
CA VAL A 746 -12.76 82.52 -11.46
C VAL A 746 -13.79 83.63 -11.24
N LYS A 747 -14.18 84.28 -12.34
CA LYS A 747 -15.18 85.38 -12.36
C LYS A 747 -16.49 85.03 -13.06
N ARG A 748 -16.45 84.05 -13.98
CA ARG A 748 -17.57 83.65 -14.84
C ARG A 748 -17.45 82.17 -15.18
N PHE A 749 -18.56 81.54 -15.57
CA PHE A 749 -18.60 80.13 -15.95
C PHE A 749 -18.49 79.90 -17.47
N THR A 750 -17.91 80.84 -18.21
CA THR A 750 -17.62 80.65 -19.64
C THR A 750 -16.68 79.46 -19.82
N GLY A 751 -17.07 78.50 -20.65
CA GLY A 751 -16.40 77.21 -20.82
C GLY A 751 -17.16 76.03 -20.23
N LEU A 752 -18.21 76.26 -19.43
CA LEU A 752 -19.02 75.19 -18.85
C LEU A 752 -20.28 74.86 -19.67
N GLU A 753 -20.64 75.66 -20.68
CA GLU A 753 -21.89 75.56 -21.46
C GLU A 753 -22.15 74.15 -22.03
N GLY A 754 -21.09 73.46 -22.45
CA GLY A 754 -21.15 72.14 -23.08
C GLY A 754 -21.18 70.95 -22.10
N LEU A 755 -21.03 71.18 -20.79
CA LEU A 755 -20.88 70.13 -19.78
C LEU A 755 -22.23 69.56 -19.33
N SER A 756 -22.96 68.96 -20.27
CA SER A 756 -24.33 68.44 -20.05
C SER A 756 -24.46 67.35 -18.96
N ASN A 757 -23.35 66.75 -18.51
CA ASN A 757 -23.32 65.78 -17.42
C ASN A 757 -22.99 66.39 -16.05
N LEU A 758 -22.69 67.69 -15.97
CA LEU A 758 -22.31 68.34 -14.72
C LEU A 758 -23.50 68.35 -13.74
N LYS A 759 -23.27 67.77 -12.56
CA LYS A 759 -24.23 67.65 -11.46
C LYS A 759 -23.87 68.53 -10.27
N TRP A 760 -22.59 68.75 -10.02
CA TRP A 760 -22.13 69.41 -8.81
C TRP A 760 -21.05 70.42 -9.12
N ILE A 761 -21.19 71.64 -8.58
CA ILE A 761 -20.14 72.67 -8.66
C ILE A 761 -19.98 73.40 -7.33
N ASP A 762 -18.73 73.59 -6.92
CA ASP A 762 -18.35 74.48 -5.81
C ASP A 762 -17.48 75.62 -6.33
N CYS A 763 -17.98 76.84 -6.17
CA CYS A 763 -17.34 78.09 -6.55
C CYS A 763 -17.17 79.04 -5.36
N SER A 764 -17.13 78.50 -4.14
CA SER A 764 -16.98 79.28 -2.93
C SER A 764 -15.63 80.03 -2.88
N ASN A 765 -15.57 81.20 -2.25
CA ASN A 765 -14.35 82.02 -2.16
C ASN A 765 -13.77 82.39 -3.54
N THR A 766 -14.63 82.71 -4.50
CA THR A 766 -14.23 83.15 -5.85
C THR A 766 -14.73 84.58 -6.13
N LYS A 767 -14.37 85.12 -7.31
CA LYS A 767 -14.83 86.44 -7.78
C LYS A 767 -16.03 86.33 -8.73
N VAL A 768 -16.73 85.20 -8.71
CA VAL A 768 -17.93 84.98 -9.53
C VAL A 768 -19.00 85.98 -9.12
N PHE A 769 -19.55 86.70 -10.12
CA PHE A 769 -20.56 87.73 -9.90
C PHE A 769 -21.90 87.44 -10.60
N LYS A 770 -22.01 86.30 -11.30
CA LYS A 770 -23.24 85.82 -11.95
C LYS A 770 -23.15 84.32 -12.27
N PHE A 771 -24.28 83.63 -12.25
CA PHE A 771 -24.41 82.23 -12.69
C PHE A 771 -24.68 82.11 -14.20
N ASP A 772 -24.04 82.95 -15.01
CA ASP A 772 -24.19 82.80 -16.45
C ASP A 772 -23.73 81.41 -16.89
N ARG A 773 -24.42 80.83 -17.89
CA ARG A 773 -24.17 79.48 -18.42
C ARG A 773 -24.58 78.30 -17.55
N LEU A 774 -24.58 78.42 -16.23
CA LEU A 774 -25.07 77.34 -15.35
C LEU A 774 -26.55 77.02 -15.59
N THR A 775 -27.36 78.02 -15.97
CA THR A 775 -28.79 77.85 -16.30
C THR A 775 -29.05 76.91 -17.49
N GLU A 776 -28.03 76.68 -18.33
CA GLU A 776 -28.07 75.79 -19.50
C GLU A 776 -27.84 74.31 -19.09
N LEU A 777 -27.30 74.05 -17.90
CA LEU A 777 -26.91 72.72 -17.41
C LEU A 777 -28.06 71.98 -16.72
N LYS A 778 -28.87 71.25 -17.49
CA LYS A 778 -30.10 70.62 -17.00
C LYS A 778 -29.92 69.49 -15.99
N LYS A 779 -28.71 68.93 -15.86
CA LYS A 779 -28.39 67.91 -14.86
C LYS A 779 -27.75 68.48 -13.60
N LEU A 780 -27.62 69.81 -13.48
CA LEU A 780 -27.01 70.44 -12.33
C LEU A 780 -27.92 70.28 -11.09
N GLU A 781 -27.42 69.56 -10.10
CA GLU A 781 -28.13 69.20 -8.86
C GLU A 781 -27.71 70.12 -7.70
N THR A 782 -26.43 70.48 -7.60
CA THR A 782 -25.90 71.25 -6.47
C THR A 782 -24.94 72.35 -6.91
N VAL A 783 -25.12 73.55 -6.36
CA VAL A 783 -24.21 74.69 -6.49
C VAL A 783 -23.84 75.21 -5.10
N ILE A 784 -22.55 75.19 -4.76
CA ILE A 784 -22.01 75.76 -3.53
C ILE A 784 -21.29 77.08 -3.87
N CYS A 785 -21.66 78.18 -3.22
CA CYS A 785 -21.20 79.52 -3.63
C CYS A 785 -21.01 80.54 -2.50
N PHE A 786 -20.40 80.13 -1.38
CA PHE A 786 -20.12 81.03 -0.25
C PHE A 786 -19.05 82.06 -0.58
N ASN A 787 -19.11 83.26 0.00
CA ASN A 787 -18.07 84.29 -0.17
C ASN A 787 -17.72 84.56 -1.66
N THR A 788 -18.75 84.91 -2.43
CA THR A 788 -18.65 85.27 -3.85
C THR A 788 -19.11 86.71 -4.07
N SER A 789 -19.06 87.21 -5.31
CA SER A 789 -19.63 88.52 -5.70
C SER A 789 -21.06 88.40 -6.25
N LEU A 790 -21.75 87.28 -6.02
CA LEU A 790 -23.12 87.03 -6.46
C LEU A 790 -24.11 87.88 -5.66
N ARG A 791 -25.20 88.32 -6.31
CA ARG A 791 -26.33 89.00 -5.65
C ARG A 791 -27.48 88.01 -5.47
N SER A 792 -28.40 88.29 -4.54
CA SER A 792 -29.59 87.46 -4.31
C SER A 792 -30.40 87.18 -5.59
N ASN A 793 -30.52 88.18 -6.47
CA ASN A 793 -31.18 88.04 -7.77
C ASN A 793 -30.50 87.02 -8.70
N ASP A 794 -29.17 86.83 -8.61
CA ASP A 794 -28.47 85.84 -9.43
C ASP A 794 -28.82 84.41 -8.99
N ILE A 795 -28.97 84.21 -7.67
CA ILE A 795 -29.42 82.94 -7.08
C ILE A 795 -30.87 82.64 -7.48
N GLU A 796 -31.76 83.64 -7.39
CA GLU A 796 -33.17 83.51 -7.79
C GLU A 796 -33.32 83.16 -9.28
N LYS A 797 -32.51 83.78 -10.15
CA LYS A 797 -32.48 83.45 -11.58
C LYS A 797 -32.06 82.02 -11.85
N LEU A 798 -31.04 81.52 -11.14
CA LEU A 798 -30.61 80.14 -11.27
C LEU A 798 -31.70 79.17 -10.83
N LYS A 799 -32.31 79.38 -9.65
CA LYS A 799 -33.43 78.57 -9.15
C LYS A 799 -34.64 78.61 -10.07
N SER A 800 -34.92 79.76 -10.68
CA SER A 800 -36.01 79.90 -11.65
C SER A 800 -35.74 79.10 -12.94
N ALA A 801 -34.49 79.06 -13.40
CA ALA A 801 -34.09 78.31 -14.59
C ALA A 801 -33.94 76.79 -14.34
N LEU A 802 -33.60 76.40 -13.11
CA LEU A 802 -33.37 75.03 -12.65
C LEU A 802 -34.06 74.81 -11.28
N PRO A 803 -35.37 74.49 -11.24
CA PRO A 803 -36.15 74.46 -9.99
C PRO A 803 -35.67 73.45 -8.94
N ASN A 804 -35.00 72.38 -9.36
CA ASN A 804 -34.55 71.30 -8.50
C ASN A 804 -33.09 71.47 -8.04
N VAL A 805 -32.42 72.57 -8.41
CA VAL A 805 -31.02 72.80 -8.02
C VAL A 805 -30.95 73.25 -6.56
N GLU A 806 -30.17 72.52 -5.76
CA GLU A 806 -29.79 72.93 -4.43
C GLU A 806 -28.68 73.98 -4.52
N VAL A 807 -29.00 75.22 -4.10
CA VAL A 807 -27.99 76.28 -3.98
C VAL A 807 -27.65 76.46 -2.51
N VAL A 808 -26.42 76.13 -2.14
CA VAL A 808 -25.90 76.29 -0.78
C VAL A 808 -25.10 77.60 -0.73
N PHE A 809 -25.63 78.58 -0.01
CA PHE A 809 -25.07 79.92 0.15
C PHE A 809 -25.39 80.45 1.56
N TYR A 810 -24.55 81.38 2.07
CA TYR A 810 -24.74 82.10 3.33
C TYR A 810 -24.65 83.60 3.06
#